data_AF-A0A520PYS8-F1
#
_entry.id   AF-A0A520PYS8-F1
#
_cell.length_a   1.000
_cell.length_b   1.000
_cell.length_c   1.000
_cell.angle_alpha   90.00
_cell.angle_beta   90.00
_cell.angle_gamma   90.00
#
_symmetry.space_group_name_H-M   'P 1'
#
loop_
_entity.id
_entity.type
_entity.pdbx_description
1 polymer ?
#
loop_
_entity_poly.entity_id
_entity_poly.type
_entity_poly.pdbx_seq_one_letter_code
_entity_poly.pdbx_strand_id
1 'polypeptide(L)'
;MSRLRLFASALSLLLLSCDGTEPPPDAQVIPDTGPPPTCEALPDFETGDDGAASPLDVPAGQSRAGRVGAAQLPEDRLNLAVWAEEDFVLTNGEVALLIEDTGLSDMYDRHGGRPVGVARVEGDRLVDAGDFNEILFGFGAFLVETEAVTVLNDGSDGEAAVIRATGPLGRLEFAGDLLADLLPGEDYSGLPGAMDYVMAPGSNAVDIVLHVGQPGTRPARVPFLVAAFFQHYRMPLWTDEGGFVRPDGEVPMVSFVDDAATSYAYFAPEGSTLAPIFEQSGVMVFSLGRSIVPGCSVAEIPLATLVLGGPGLGGLQTALGEYRGETLRTVTGRVENADGSPAPDARVHVRRADGRHFSRALPAEDGTFSLDVPDEGVSFYAHRLGTPVHGPVEVDAAADTVTLTLPAQGVLEVSVTDGDSLASIPARVQVVPVGGAPEVPADFGERNIRNGRAHVAFTTSGAVSLPVAPGEHDVYVSRGFEWELFTDRVTAVAGETTRVDVTLSRVVDTTGVMCADYHIHTHRSPDSPDSPELKLAGLIADGLEIPIRADHEWVNDFQPVIERMGLADYAFGIGGEELTTFAWGHFGVFPLVEDRSMQSGSAISWIGRLPPAVFADVRARPENPALIIHHPRSGGTFGGYFNAAGFDRDTATAVNADHWDEDFTLLEVFNDDSFDQARDSEVADWFALLNSGRRVFAVGSSDSHDIYGSPVGYPRTCLDLGVDDPRALDADTVRDVTNAGDSVISGGIYLDVVGPGGAGPGEEVSGAGDTASFELTVQAASWIRGAMQVEVIVDGVTTETIPIPDMGPDPLNPVLRLQTSGIEAPVAAEGSWVVFHVSAEGDLAPVHPGRRPFAVSNPIFLTR
;
A
#
# COMPACT_ATOMS: atom_id res chain seq x y z
N MET A 1 -17.38 20.16 -2.10
CA MET A 1 -18.85 20.36 -2.20
C MET A 1 -19.32 20.21 -3.65
N SER A 2 -19.93 19.06 -4.00
CA SER A 2 -20.82 18.78 -5.16
C SER A 2 -20.60 17.34 -5.62
N ARG A 3 -21.44 16.42 -5.10
CA ARG A 3 -21.83 15.11 -5.65
C ARG A 3 -22.93 14.48 -4.76
N LEU A 4 -22.93 14.82 -3.45
CA LEU A 4 -23.97 14.42 -2.49
C LEU A 4 -25.38 15.02 -2.74
N ARG A 5 -25.49 16.12 -3.48
CA ARG A 5 -26.80 16.78 -3.72
C ARG A 5 -27.59 16.21 -4.91
N LEU A 6 -26.99 15.39 -5.77
CA LEU A 6 -27.73 14.78 -6.89
C LEU A 6 -28.50 13.50 -6.49
N PHE A 7 -28.06 12.78 -5.45
CA PHE A 7 -28.78 11.60 -4.96
C PHE A 7 -30.09 11.93 -4.21
N ALA A 8 -30.14 13.07 -3.52
CA ALA A 8 -31.32 13.47 -2.76
C ALA A 8 -32.51 13.96 -3.63
N SER A 9 -32.29 14.33 -4.89
CA SER A 9 -33.36 14.84 -5.78
C SER A 9 -34.08 13.78 -6.61
N ALA A 10 -33.54 12.55 -6.71
CA ALA A 10 -34.22 11.45 -7.41
C ALA A 10 -35.30 10.75 -6.55
N LEU A 11 -35.18 10.81 -5.22
CA LEU A 11 -36.07 10.12 -4.28
C LEU A 11 -37.37 10.89 -3.97
N SER A 12 -37.45 12.19 -4.30
CA SER A 12 -38.63 13.03 -4.00
C SER A 12 -39.65 13.18 -5.13
N LEU A 13 -39.41 12.59 -6.31
CA LEU A 13 -40.33 12.65 -7.45
C LEU A 13 -41.15 11.37 -7.73
N LEU A 14 -40.99 10.33 -6.91
CA LEU A 14 -41.75 9.07 -7.01
C LEU A 14 -42.93 8.96 -6.02
N LEU A 15 -43.21 10.00 -5.23
CA LEU A 15 -44.24 9.99 -4.17
C LEU A 15 -45.52 10.81 -4.49
N LEU A 16 -45.75 11.21 -5.75
CA LEU A 16 -46.92 12.02 -6.14
C LEU A 16 -47.57 11.52 -7.44
N SER A 17 -48.17 10.32 -7.41
CA SER A 17 -49.35 10.00 -8.23
C SER A 17 -50.11 8.79 -7.65
N CYS A 18 -50.74 8.98 -6.48
CA CYS A 18 -51.82 8.11 -6.04
C CYS A 18 -53.13 8.70 -6.54
N ASP A 19 -53.64 8.19 -7.66
CA ASP A 19 -55.05 8.39 -8.04
C ASP A 19 -55.83 7.14 -7.65
N GLY A 20 -56.86 7.37 -6.83
CA GLY A 20 -57.64 6.33 -6.17
C GLY A 20 -58.61 5.63 -7.11
N THR A 21 -58.51 4.31 -7.17
CA THR A 21 -59.64 3.41 -7.47
C THR A 21 -59.56 2.22 -6.54
N GLU A 22 -60.62 2.00 -5.75
CA GLU A 22 -60.76 0.85 -4.84
C GLU A 22 -60.54 -0.48 -5.57
N PRO A 23 -59.79 -1.44 -4.96
CA PRO A 23 -59.72 -2.80 -5.47
C PRO A 23 -61.03 -3.55 -5.22
N PRO A 24 -61.42 -4.48 -6.11
CA PRO A 24 -62.65 -5.28 -5.97
C PRO A 24 -62.58 -6.23 -4.75
N PRO A 25 -63.72 -6.61 -4.17
CA PRO A 25 -63.76 -7.40 -2.94
C PRO A 25 -63.25 -8.84 -3.16
N ASP A 26 -62.43 -9.27 -2.20
CA ASP A 26 -61.86 -10.59 -1.95
C ASP A 26 -62.45 -11.75 -2.77
N ALA A 27 -61.71 -12.16 -3.81
CA ALA A 27 -61.75 -13.55 -4.22
C ALA A 27 -61.09 -14.37 -3.11
N GLN A 28 -61.86 -15.26 -2.47
CA GLN A 28 -61.34 -16.23 -1.51
C GLN A 28 -60.17 -17.00 -2.14
N VAL A 29 -58.95 -16.66 -1.73
CA VAL A 29 -57.79 -17.51 -1.94
C VAL A 29 -58.02 -18.74 -1.07
N ILE A 30 -58.40 -19.85 -1.71
CA ILE A 30 -58.37 -21.16 -1.06
C ILE A 30 -56.91 -21.37 -0.63
N PRO A 31 -56.61 -21.52 0.67
CA PRO A 31 -55.26 -21.88 1.08
C PRO A 31 -54.97 -23.23 0.44
N ASP A 32 -53.92 -23.28 -0.39
CA ASP A 32 -53.41 -24.54 -0.89
C ASP A 32 -53.00 -25.37 0.33
N THR A 33 -53.78 -26.40 0.64
CA THR A 33 -53.56 -27.33 1.76
C THR A 33 -52.67 -28.49 1.36
N GLY A 34 -52.01 -28.41 0.20
CA GLY A 34 -50.92 -29.30 -0.15
C GLY A 34 -49.76 -29.16 0.85
N PRO A 35 -48.99 -30.23 1.10
CA PRO A 35 -47.72 -30.09 1.80
C PRO A 35 -46.87 -29.05 1.04
N PRO A 36 -46.10 -28.19 1.74
CA PRO A 36 -45.19 -27.27 1.07
C PRO A 36 -44.30 -28.08 0.11
N PRO A 37 -44.04 -27.58 -1.10
CA PRO A 37 -43.17 -28.30 -2.03
C PRO A 37 -41.83 -28.57 -1.33
N THR A 38 -41.41 -29.83 -1.34
CA THR A 38 -40.13 -30.28 -0.78
C THR A 38 -39.18 -30.61 -1.92
N CYS A 39 -37.96 -30.06 -1.89
CA CYS A 39 -36.93 -30.44 -2.85
C CYS A 39 -36.43 -31.86 -2.57
N GLU A 40 -35.96 -32.56 -3.59
CA GLU A 40 -35.04 -33.68 -3.39
C GLU A 40 -33.71 -33.14 -2.86
N ALA A 41 -33.00 -33.92 -2.04
CA ALA A 41 -31.69 -33.52 -1.55
C ALA A 41 -30.73 -33.38 -2.75
N LEU A 42 -30.02 -32.25 -2.81
CA LEU A 42 -28.97 -32.08 -3.80
C LEU A 42 -27.81 -33.04 -3.48
N PRO A 43 -27.17 -33.63 -4.50
CA PRO A 43 -25.95 -34.40 -4.27
C PRO A 43 -24.84 -33.47 -3.77
N ASP A 44 -23.93 -34.01 -2.95
CA ASP A 44 -22.69 -33.34 -2.61
C ASP A 44 -21.84 -33.15 -3.89
N PHE A 45 -21.00 -32.11 -3.90
CA PHE A 45 -20.06 -31.93 -5.00
C PHE A 45 -19.02 -33.04 -5.01
N GLU A 46 -18.76 -33.59 -6.20
CA GLU A 46 -17.76 -34.63 -6.40
C GLU A 46 -16.37 -34.11 -6.00
N THR A 47 -15.61 -34.97 -5.33
CA THR A 47 -14.19 -34.78 -5.00
C THR A 47 -13.36 -35.86 -5.70
N GLY A 48 -12.14 -35.51 -6.08
CA GLY A 48 -11.21 -36.36 -6.82
C GLY A 48 -10.03 -36.87 -5.99
N ASP A 49 -8.87 -37.02 -6.62
CA ASP A 49 -7.61 -37.44 -5.99
C ASP A 49 -6.54 -36.33 -6.04
N ASP A 50 -5.27 -36.67 -5.82
CA ASP A 50 -4.15 -35.72 -5.84
C ASP A 50 -3.64 -35.40 -7.25
N GLY A 51 -4.23 -36.00 -8.29
CA GLY A 51 -3.87 -35.82 -9.70
C GLY A 51 -2.62 -36.56 -10.14
N ALA A 52 -1.98 -36.04 -11.18
CA ALA A 52 -0.82 -36.65 -11.80
C ALA A 52 0.39 -36.64 -10.84
N ALA A 53 1.08 -37.77 -10.71
CA ALA A 53 2.29 -37.88 -9.87
C ALA A 53 3.50 -37.04 -10.38
N SER A 54 3.42 -36.51 -11.59
CA SER A 54 4.45 -35.66 -12.19
C SER A 54 3.76 -34.59 -13.05
N PRO A 55 3.08 -33.61 -12.42
CA PRO A 55 2.17 -32.72 -13.13
C PRO A 55 2.90 -31.73 -14.04
N LEU A 56 4.20 -31.53 -13.89
CA LEU A 56 5.01 -30.68 -14.78
C LEU A 56 5.55 -31.42 -16.01
N ASP A 57 5.43 -32.75 -16.09
CA ASP A 57 5.77 -33.53 -17.30
C ASP A 57 4.57 -33.57 -18.25
N VAL A 58 4.37 -32.49 -19.01
CA VAL A 58 3.21 -32.31 -19.88
C VAL A 58 3.55 -32.62 -21.34
N PRO A 59 2.91 -33.63 -21.96
CA PRO A 59 3.03 -33.84 -23.39
C PRO A 59 2.48 -32.67 -24.19
N ALA A 60 3.12 -32.35 -25.32
CA ALA A 60 2.71 -31.24 -26.19
C ALA A 60 1.21 -31.30 -26.56
N GLY A 61 0.51 -30.17 -26.36
CA GLY A 61 -0.92 -30.05 -26.63
C GLY A 61 -1.82 -30.69 -25.57
N GLN A 62 -1.29 -31.05 -24.40
CA GLN A 62 -2.06 -31.50 -23.24
C GLN A 62 -1.95 -30.52 -22.08
N SER A 63 -2.72 -30.77 -21.03
CA SER A 63 -2.63 -30.06 -19.76
C SER A 63 -2.58 -31.09 -18.62
N ARG A 64 -2.10 -30.66 -17.46
CA ARG A 64 -1.95 -31.48 -16.27
C ARG A 64 -2.41 -30.75 -15.02
N ALA A 65 -2.96 -31.52 -14.09
CA ALA A 65 -3.22 -31.11 -12.72
C ALA A 65 -2.58 -32.11 -11.74
N GLY A 66 -2.06 -31.60 -10.64
CA GLY A 66 -1.51 -32.40 -9.55
C GLY A 66 -0.85 -31.54 -8.48
N ARG A 67 -0.14 -32.17 -7.53
CA ARG A 67 0.60 -31.47 -6.47
C ARG A 67 2.04 -31.14 -6.85
N VAL A 68 2.55 -30.02 -6.35
CA VAL A 68 3.97 -29.62 -6.50
C VAL A 68 4.77 -29.90 -5.23
N GLY A 69 5.95 -30.50 -5.41
CA GLY A 69 6.93 -30.66 -4.33
C GLY A 69 7.81 -29.43 -4.14
N ALA A 70 8.45 -29.29 -2.98
CA ALA A 70 9.30 -28.13 -2.66
C ALA A 70 10.41 -27.84 -3.69
N ALA A 71 10.97 -28.89 -4.31
CA ALA A 71 12.01 -28.75 -5.31
C ALA A 71 11.51 -28.16 -6.65
N GLN A 72 10.20 -28.21 -6.91
CA GLN A 72 9.58 -27.74 -8.15
C GLN A 72 9.10 -26.30 -8.05
N LEU A 73 8.95 -25.77 -6.83
CA LEU A 73 8.50 -24.40 -6.59
C LEU A 73 9.46 -23.37 -7.18
N PRO A 74 8.93 -22.22 -7.63
CA PRO A 74 9.74 -21.14 -8.15
C PRO A 74 10.51 -20.42 -7.03
N GLU A 75 11.56 -19.71 -7.40
CA GLU A 75 12.25 -18.81 -6.47
C GLU A 75 11.32 -17.67 -6.04
N ASP A 76 11.23 -17.41 -4.73
CA ASP A 76 10.52 -16.25 -4.20
C ASP A 76 11.42 -15.01 -4.30
N ARG A 77 11.45 -14.41 -5.50
CA ARG A 77 12.36 -13.30 -5.85
C ARG A 77 12.21 -12.04 -4.97
N LEU A 78 11.03 -11.82 -4.40
CA LEU A 78 10.72 -10.63 -3.58
C LEU A 78 10.46 -10.96 -2.11
N ASN A 79 10.51 -12.24 -1.74
CA ASN A 79 10.15 -12.71 -0.40
C ASN A 79 8.68 -12.42 -0.04
N LEU A 80 7.78 -12.48 -1.03
CA LEU A 80 6.36 -12.12 -0.96
C LEU A 80 5.41 -13.29 -1.23
N ALA A 81 5.95 -14.44 -1.62
CA ALA A 81 5.17 -15.62 -1.96
C ALA A 81 4.38 -16.16 -0.77
N VAL A 82 3.21 -16.71 -1.07
CA VAL A 82 2.38 -17.49 -0.13
C VAL A 82 2.17 -18.93 -0.60
N TRP A 83 2.65 -19.31 -1.79
CA TRP A 83 2.63 -20.69 -2.26
C TRP A 83 3.57 -21.58 -1.45
N ALA A 84 3.17 -22.83 -1.24
CA ALA A 84 3.86 -23.81 -0.41
C ALA A 84 4.04 -25.17 -1.10
N GLU A 85 4.82 -26.05 -0.47
CA GLU A 85 4.90 -27.45 -0.86
C GLU A 85 3.54 -28.13 -0.66
N GLU A 86 3.20 -29.08 -1.55
CA GLU A 86 1.90 -29.77 -1.64
C GLU A 86 0.74 -28.94 -2.19
N ASP A 87 0.93 -27.66 -2.51
CA ASP A 87 -0.06 -26.91 -3.29
C ASP A 87 -0.33 -27.57 -4.65
N PHE A 88 -1.48 -27.26 -5.23
CA PHE A 88 -1.87 -27.78 -6.52
C PHE A 88 -1.33 -26.90 -7.66
N VAL A 89 -1.00 -27.54 -8.78
CA VAL A 89 -0.63 -26.87 -10.03
C VAL A 89 -1.55 -27.31 -11.15
N LEU A 90 -1.95 -26.35 -11.98
CA LEU A 90 -2.64 -26.55 -13.25
C LEU A 90 -1.77 -25.97 -14.38
N THR A 91 -1.33 -26.80 -15.32
CA THR A 91 -0.34 -26.37 -16.32
C THR A 91 -0.50 -27.06 -17.68
N ASN A 92 -0.09 -26.37 -18.75
CA ASN A 92 0.07 -26.95 -20.08
C ASN A 92 1.54 -27.30 -20.43
N GLY A 93 2.46 -27.17 -19.46
CA GLY A 93 3.89 -27.37 -19.64
C GLY A 93 4.67 -26.12 -20.07
N GLU A 94 4.00 -24.99 -20.26
CA GLU A 94 4.63 -23.69 -20.58
C GLU A 94 4.33 -22.62 -19.52
N VAL A 95 3.10 -22.61 -19.02
CA VAL A 95 2.61 -21.74 -17.93
C VAL A 95 1.84 -22.56 -16.91
N ALA A 96 1.74 -22.04 -15.69
CA ALA A 96 1.12 -22.72 -14.56
C ALA A 96 0.34 -21.74 -13.69
N LEU A 97 -0.81 -22.21 -13.19
CA LEU A 97 -1.54 -21.62 -12.08
C LEU A 97 -1.28 -22.46 -10.83
N LEU A 98 -0.83 -21.83 -9.75
CA LEU A 98 -0.70 -22.43 -8.42
C LEU A 98 -1.97 -22.15 -7.63
N ILE A 99 -2.54 -23.20 -7.02
CA ILE A 99 -3.76 -23.15 -6.20
C ILE A 99 -3.42 -23.74 -4.84
N GLU A 100 -3.68 -22.97 -3.79
CA GLU A 100 -3.41 -23.36 -2.42
C GLU A 100 -4.21 -24.60 -2.01
N ASP A 101 -3.63 -25.50 -1.23
CA ASP A 101 -4.39 -26.59 -0.59
C ASP A 101 -5.36 -26.05 0.47
N THR A 102 -6.15 -26.92 1.09
CA THR A 102 -6.98 -26.57 2.24
C THR A 102 -6.16 -26.13 3.45
N GLY A 103 -6.69 -25.19 4.22
CA GLY A 103 -6.02 -24.70 5.43
C GLY A 103 -6.42 -23.27 5.75
N LEU A 104 -5.76 -22.73 6.77
CA LEU A 104 -5.77 -21.29 7.01
C LEU A 104 -4.83 -20.65 6.01
N SER A 105 -5.39 -19.92 5.05
CA SER A 105 -4.62 -19.15 4.07
C SER A 105 -4.02 -17.90 4.71
N ASP A 106 -2.94 -17.41 4.12
CA ASP A 106 -2.37 -16.12 4.46
C ASP A 106 -3.23 -14.97 3.91
N MET A 107 -3.06 -13.75 4.43
CA MET A 107 -3.80 -12.54 4.00
C MET A 107 -5.29 -12.53 4.40
N TYR A 108 -6.21 -12.15 3.50
CA TYR A 108 -7.57 -11.75 3.86
C TYR A 108 -8.64 -12.85 3.72
N ASP A 109 -8.64 -13.67 2.66
CA ASP A 109 -9.38 -14.94 2.63
C ASP A 109 -8.67 -15.91 3.58
N ARG A 110 -9.42 -16.47 4.51
CA ARG A 110 -8.86 -17.43 5.48
C ARG A 110 -8.87 -18.85 4.96
N HIS A 111 -9.44 -19.08 3.79
CA HIS A 111 -9.65 -20.40 3.24
C HIS A 111 -8.79 -20.60 2.01
N GLY A 112 -8.05 -21.70 1.99
CA GLY A 112 -7.30 -22.10 0.79
C GLY A 112 -8.19 -22.54 -0.38
N GLY A 113 -7.60 -23.16 -1.39
CA GLY A 113 -8.28 -23.45 -2.66
C GLY A 113 -8.48 -22.22 -3.54
N ARG A 114 -7.68 -21.17 -3.34
CA ARG A 114 -7.57 -19.98 -4.20
C ARG A 114 -6.28 -20.02 -5.00
N PRO A 115 -6.21 -19.33 -6.16
CA PRO A 115 -4.95 -19.11 -6.82
C PRO A 115 -4.01 -18.30 -5.92
N VAL A 116 -2.76 -18.75 -5.80
CA VAL A 116 -1.70 -18.11 -5.00
C VAL A 116 -0.48 -17.74 -5.83
N GLY A 117 -0.46 -18.13 -7.11
CA GLY A 117 0.66 -17.83 -7.97
C GLY A 117 0.41 -18.14 -9.44
N VAL A 118 1.13 -17.43 -10.31
CA VAL A 118 1.26 -17.75 -11.72
C VAL A 118 2.73 -17.85 -12.06
N ALA A 119 3.12 -18.84 -12.85
CA ALA A 119 4.52 -19.08 -13.19
C ALA A 119 4.69 -19.62 -14.60
N ARG A 120 5.90 -19.49 -15.16
CA ARG A 120 6.33 -20.25 -16.32
C ARG A 120 6.79 -21.63 -15.88
N VAL A 121 6.79 -22.57 -16.83
CA VAL A 121 7.30 -23.92 -16.62
C VAL A 121 8.52 -24.14 -17.51
N GLU A 122 9.62 -24.60 -16.89
CA GLU A 122 10.84 -25.00 -17.58
C GLU A 122 11.27 -26.38 -17.12
N GLY A 123 11.07 -27.39 -17.97
CA GLY A 123 11.34 -28.77 -17.62
C GLY A 123 10.43 -29.22 -16.48
N ASP A 124 11.00 -29.64 -15.35
CA ASP A 124 10.29 -30.10 -14.16
C ASP A 124 10.21 -29.04 -13.05
N ARG A 125 10.37 -27.75 -13.40
CA ARG A 125 10.38 -26.63 -12.45
C ARG A 125 9.44 -25.50 -12.88
N LEU A 126 8.88 -24.84 -11.87
CA LEU A 126 8.28 -23.53 -12.01
C LEU A 126 9.36 -22.45 -11.93
N VAL A 127 9.27 -21.44 -12.80
CA VAL A 127 10.22 -20.32 -12.89
C VAL A 127 9.47 -19.02 -13.18
N ASP A 128 10.13 -17.88 -12.99
CA ASP A 128 9.59 -16.55 -13.31
C ASP A 128 8.18 -16.34 -12.75
N ALA A 129 7.97 -16.67 -11.47
CA ALA A 129 6.67 -16.47 -10.83
C ALA A 129 6.34 -14.98 -10.75
N GLY A 130 5.12 -14.64 -11.16
CA GLY A 130 4.60 -13.29 -10.99
C GLY A 130 4.46 -12.96 -9.51
N ASP A 131 4.57 -11.67 -9.16
CA ASP A 131 4.35 -11.17 -7.79
C ASP A 131 2.86 -11.16 -7.39
N PHE A 132 2.29 -12.36 -7.44
CA PHE A 132 0.89 -12.65 -7.20
C PHE A 132 0.57 -12.48 -5.71
N ASN A 133 -0.55 -11.84 -5.40
CA ASN A 133 -1.06 -11.69 -4.04
C ASN A 133 -2.30 -12.56 -3.87
N GLU A 134 -3.50 -11.98 -3.97
CA GLU A 134 -4.76 -12.68 -3.68
C GLU A 134 -5.88 -12.27 -4.65
N ILE A 135 -6.74 -13.23 -5.00
CA ILE A 135 -7.99 -12.98 -5.74
C ILE A 135 -9.17 -13.56 -4.97
N LEU A 136 -10.17 -12.73 -4.70
CA LEU A 136 -11.44 -13.16 -4.10
C LEU A 136 -12.50 -13.37 -5.17
N PHE A 137 -13.21 -14.48 -5.08
CA PHE A 137 -14.30 -14.86 -5.99
C PHE A 137 -15.63 -14.91 -5.23
N GLY A 138 -16.38 -13.81 -5.24
CA GLY A 138 -17.55 -13.66 -4.38
C GLY A 138 -18.88 -13.92 -5.05
N PHE A 139 -19.73 -14.69 -4.35
CA PHE A 139 -21.16 -14.81 -4.56
C PHE A 139 -21.88 -13.80 -3.66
N GLY A 140 -21.85 -12.53 -4.06
CA GLY A 140 -22.12 -11.41 -3.15
C GLY A 140 -20.96 -11.27 -2.16
N ALA A 141 -21.27 -11.11 -0.88
CA ALA A 141 -20.29 -11.07 0.21
C ALA A 141 -19.88 -12.46 0.72
N PHE A 142 -20.05 -13.52 -0.09
CA PHE A 142 -19.82 -14.90 0.32
C PHE A 142 -18.77 -15.58 -0.55
N LEU A 143 -17.86 -16.32 0.07
CA LEU A 143 -16.83 -17.13 -0.57
C LEU A 143 -17.09 -18.62 -0.31
N VAL A 144 -16.44 -19.51 -1.05
CA VAL A 144 -16.43 -20.93 -0.72
C VAL A 144 -15.46 -21.15 0.45
N GLU A 145 -15.97 -21.53 1.62
CA GLU A 145 -15.15 -21.97 2.76
C GLU A 145 -14.58 -23.35 2.41
N THR A 146 -13.43 -23.37 1.75
CA THR A 146 -12.89 -24.61 1.17
C THR A 146 -12.60 -25.66 2.25
N GLU A 147 -13.27 -26.81 2.16
CA GLU A 147 -13.06 -27.98 3.03
C GLU A 147 -12.24 -29.08 2.35
N ALA A 148 -12.15 -29.08 1.01
CA ALA A 148 -11.33 -29.98 0.22
C ALA A 148 -10.87 -29.32 -1.09
N VAL A 149 -9.62 -29.57 -1.49
CA VAL A 149 -9.10 -29.28 -2.83
C VAL A 149 -8.65 -30.61 -3.44
N THR A 150 -9.13 -30.93 -4.63
CA THR A 150 -8.84 -32.21 -5.31
C THR A 150 -8.76 -32.05 -6.81
N VAL A 151 -8.13 -33.01 -7.50
CA VAL A 151 -8.08 -33.09 -8.96
C VAL A 151 -9.19 -34.01 -9.46
N LEU A 152 -10.15 -33.45 -10.20
CA LEU A 152 -11.24 -34.24 -10.81
C LEU A 152 -10.80 -34.92 -12.11
N ASN A 153 -9.94 -34.24 -12.87
CA ASN A 153 -9.27 -34.81 -14.02
C ASN A 153 -7.83 -34.29 -14.08
N ASP A 154 -6.86 -35.19 -14.14
CA ASP A 154 -5.46 -34.81 -14.23
C ASP A 154 -5.03 -34.48 -15.66
N GLY A 155 -5.91 -34.64 -16.66
CA GLY A 155 -5.66 -34.36 -18.08
C GLY A 155 -4.81 -35.43 -18.80
N SER A 156 -4.43 -36.50 -18.11
CA SER A 156 -3.63 -37.60 -18.69
C SER A 156 -4.35 -38.37 -19.81
N ASP A 157 -5.67 -38.25 -19.85
CA ASP A 157 -6.54 -38.79 -20.90
C ASP A 157 -6.60 -37.92 -22.18
N GLY A 158 -6.01 -36.73 -22.15
CA GLY A 158 -6.02 -35.76 -23.25
C GLY A 158 -7.24 -34.83 -23.24
N GLU A 159 -8.08 -34.90 -22.21
CA GLU A 159 -9.15 -33.93 -21.96
C GLU A 159 -8.66 -32.82 -21.02
N ALA A 160 -9.54 -31.87 -20.66
CA ALA A 160 -9.19 -30.76 -19.79
C ALA A 160 -8.74 -31.23 -18.40
N ALA A 161 -7.68 -30.65 -17.87
CA ALA A 161 -7.29 -30.82 -16.49
C ALA A 161 -8.16 -29.93 -15.58
N VAL A 162 -8.62 -30.48 -14.45
CA VAL A 162 -9.61 -29.84 -13.58
C VAL A 162 -9.22 -30.01 -12.11
N ILE A 163 -9.02 -28.89 -11.43
CA ILE A 163 -8.92 -28.83 -9.96
C ILE A 163 -10.22 -28.27 -9.42
N ARG A 164 -10.73 -28.86 -8.34
CA ARG A 164 -11.92 -28.40 -7.64
C ARG A 164 -11.63 -28.14 -6.17
N ALA A 165 -12.04 -26.96 -5.69
CA ALA A 165 -12.16 -26.61 -4.29
C ALA A 165 -13.64 -26.70 -3.86
N THR A 166 -13.99 -27.52 -2.87
CA THR A 166 -15.38 -27.70 -2.40
C THR A 166 -15.57 -27.24 -0.97
N GLY A 167 -16.73 -26.68 -0.66
CA GLY A 167 -17.12 -26.32 0.70
C GLY A 167 -18.44 -25.54 0.72
N PRO A 168 -19.02 -25.27 1.90
CA PRO A 168 -20.17 -24.38 1.98
C PRO A 168 -19.80 -22.94 1.60
N LEU A 169 -20.79 -22.15 1.22
CA LEU A 169 -20.63 -20.70 1.16
C LEU A 169 -20.56 -20.13 2.57
N GLY A 170 -19.53 -19.34 2.83
CA GLY A 170 -19.29 -18.60 4.05
C GLY A 170 -19.27 -17.12 3.81
N ARG A 171 -19.61 -16.33 4.82
CA ARG A 171 -19.55 -14.87 4.70
C ARG A 171 -18.08 -14.45 4.75
N LEU A 172 -17.69 -13.52 3.88
CA LEU A 172 -16.38 -12.91 3.94
C LEU A 172 -16.23 -12.13 5.25
N GLU A 173 -15.46 -12.69 6.17
CA GLU A 173 -15.50 -12.27 7.57
C GLU A 173 -14.73 -10.96 7.82
N PHE A 174 -13.64 -10.72 7.08
CA PHE A 174 -12.74 -9.59 7.33
C PHE A 174 -13.36 -8.23 6.99
N ALA A 175 -14.41 -8.17 6.18
CA ALA A 175 -15.07 -6.91 5.83
C ALA A 175 -16.52 -6.81 6.32
N GLY A 176 -16.92 -7.70 7.23
CA GLY A 176 -18.07 -7.56 8.13
C GLY A 176 -19.29 -6.83 7.55
N ASP A 177 -19.70 -5.74 8.20
CA ASP A 177 -20.87 -4.92 7.80
C ASP A 177 -20.61 -4.02 6.59
N LEU A 178 -19.34 -3.69 6.27
CA LEU A 178 -18.97 -2.94 5.07
C LEU A 178 -19.46 -3.63 3.80
N LEU A 179 -19.19 -4.93 3.68
CA LEU A 179 -19.66 -5.71 2.54
C LEU A 179 -21.18 -5.89 2.54
N ALA A 180 -21.85 -5.90 3.70
CA ALA A 180 -23.31 -5.99 3.72
C ALA A 180 -23.98 -4.71 3.20
N ASP A 181 -23.39 -3.54 3.46
CA ASP A 181 -23.88 -2.26 2.94
C ASP A 181 -23.54 -2.07 1.45
N LEU A 182 -22.34 -2.47 1.02
CA LEU A 182 -21.87 -2.34 -0.36
C LEU A 182 -22.44 -3.41 -1.29
N LEU A 183 -22.59 -4.64 -0.79
CA LEU A 183 -23.10 -5.81 -1.52
C LEU A 183 -24.36 -6.35 -0.81
N PRO A 184 -25.46 -5.58 -0.77
CA PRO A 184 -26.68 -6.01 -0.11
C PRO A 184 -27.21 -7.30 -0.75
N GLY A 185 -27.63 -8.27 0.05
CA GLY A 185 -28.07 -9.58 -0.44
C GLY A 185 -28.88 -10.36 0.57
N GLU A 186 -29.37 -11.52 0.15
CA GLU A 186 -29.87 -12.54 1.08
C GLU A 186 -28.67 -13.19 1.79
N ASP A 187 -28.90 -13.84 2.92
CA ASP A 187 -27.87 -14.66 3.55
C ASP A 187 -27.74 -16.00 2.79
N TYR A 188 -26.55 -16.25 2.25
CA TYR A 188 -26.22 -17.46 1.51
C TYR A 188 -25.37 -18.45 2.31
N SER A 189 -25.16 -18.20 3.61
CA SER A 189 -24.36 -19.06 4.48
C SER A 189 -24.84 -20.52 4.42
N GLY A 190 -23.89 -21.45 4.28
CA GLY A 190 -24.15 -22.88 4.30
C GLY A 190 -24.74 -23.46 3.01
N LEU A 191 -24.97 -22.65 1.97
CA LEU A 191 -25.29 -23.20 0.65
C LEU A 191 -24.10 -24.03 0.14
N PRO A 192 -24.30 -25.25 -0.40
CA PRO A 192 -23.20 -26.00 -1.00
C PRO A 192 -22.52 -25.21 -2.11
N GLY A 193 -21.19 -25.12 -2.06
CA GLY A 193 -20.35 -24.44 -3.04
C GLY A 193 -19.23 -25.34 -3.59
N ALA A 194 -18.81 -25.07 -4.82
CA ALA A 194 -17.54 -25.58 -5.36
C ALA A 194 -16.95 -24.58 -6.37
N MET A 195 -15.63 -24.48 -6.44
CA MET A 195 -14.90 -23.69 -7.42
C MET A 195 -14.06 -24.62 -8.28
N ASP A 196 -14.26 -24.57 -9.59
CA ASP A 196 -13.49 -25.33 -10.57
C ASP A 196 -12.50 -24.43 -11.29
N TYR A 197 -11.28 -24.92 -11.42
CA TYR A 197 -10.22 -24.37 -12.25
C TYR A 197 -9.96 -25.34 -13.39
N VAL A 198 -10.30 -24.93 -14.62
CA VAL A 198 -10.33 -25.81 -15.79
C VAL A 198 -9.34 -25.32 -16.84
N MET A 199 -8.37 -26.15 -17.21
CA MET A 199 -7.43 -25.85 -18.28
C MET A 199 -7.61 -26.83 -19.43
N ALA A 200 -8.08 -26.33 -20.57
CA ALA A 200 -8.19 -27.11 -21.79
C ALA A 200 -6.80 -27.59 -22.28
N PRO A 201 -6.72 -28.73 -23.00
CA PRO A 201 -5.45 -29.27 -23.48
C PRO A 201 -4.62 -28.26 -24.28
N GLY A 202 -3.40 -27.99 -23.82
CA GLY A 202 -2.45 -27.08 -24.48
C GLY A 202 -2.81 -25.59 -24.37
N SER A 203 -3.84 -25.23 -23.60
CA SER A 203 -4.30 -23.85 -23.44
C SER A 203 -3.45 -23.07 -22.43
N ASN A 204 -3.19 -21.79 -22.71
CA ASN A 204 -2.68 -20.82 -21.74
C ASN A 204 -3.79 -20.20 -20.86
N ALA A 205 -5.04 -20.62 -21.07
CA ALA A 205 -6.22 -20.11 -20.39
C ALA A 205 -6.79 -21.10 -19.37
N VAL A 206 -7.18 -20.57 -18.20
CA VAL A 206 -7.87 -21.29 -17.11
C VAL A 206 -9.25 -20.68 -16.90
N ASP A 207 -10.29 -21.47 -17.09
CA ASP A 207 -11.66 -21.08 -16.77
C ASP A 207 -11.93 -21.28 -15.28
N ILE A 208 -12.59 -20.30 -14.66
CA ILE A 208 -12.97 -20.32 -13.25
C ILE A 208 -14.49 -20.38 -13.16
N VAL A 209 -15.00 -21.45 -12.55
CA VAL A 209 -16.43 -21.74 -12.52
C VAL A 209 -16.88 -22.01 -11.09
N LEU A 210 -17.82 -21.20 -10.61
CA LEU A 210 -18.46 -21.40 -9.32
C LEU A 210 -19.73 -22.24 -9.48
N HIS A 211 -19.84 -23.30 -8.70
CA HIS A 211 -21.05 -24.08 -8.55
C HIS A 211 -21.73 -23.75 -7.22
N VAL A 212 -23.04 -23.47 -7.24
CA VAL A 212 -23.82 -23.22 -6.02
C VAL A 212 -25.10 -24.04 -6.03
N GLY A 213 -25.30 -24.83 -4.97
CA GLY A 213 -26.52 -25.57 -4.70
C GLY A 213 -27.54 -24.73 -3.92
N GLN A 214 -28.76 -24.62 -4.43
CA GLN A 214 -29.90 -24.07 -3.69
C GLN A 214 -30.88 -25.20 -3.33
N PRO A 215 -30.76 -25.80 -2.13
CA PRO A 215 -31.60 -26.92 -1.71
C PRO A 215 -33.02 -26.49 -1.31
N GLY A 216 -33.26 -25.18 -1.13
CA GLY A 216 -34.59 -24.62 -0.87
C GLY A 216 -35.41 -24.42 -2.14
N THR A 217 -36.73 -24.34 -2.01
CA THR A 217 -37.63 -24.10 -3.15
C THR A 217 -37.62 -22.65 -3.64
N ARG A 218 -37.04 -21.73 -2.86
CA ARG A 218 -36.88 -20.32 -3.25
C ARG A 218 -35.54 -20.16 -3.98
N PRO A 219 -35.51 -19.45 -5.11
CA PRO A 219 -34.25 -19.17 -5.80
C PRO A 219 -33.39 -18.23 -4.96
N ALA A 220 -32.08 -18.46 -4.93
CA ALA A 220 -31.13 -17.47 -4.44
C ALA A 220 -30.89 -16.43 -5.53
N ARG A 221 -31.04 -15.15 -5.19
CA ARG A 221 -30.89 -14.03 -6.15
C ARG A 221 -29.73 -13.16 -5.73
N VAL A 222 -28.62 -13.28 -6.43
CA VAL A 222 -27.39 -12.53 -6.12
C VAL A 222 -27.33 -11.28 -6.97
N PRO A 223 -27.38 -10.08 -6.37
CA PRO A 223 -27.32 -8.85 -7.13
C PRO A 223 -25.91 -8.54 -7.67
N PHE A 224 -24.87 -9.05 -7.00
CA PHE A 224 -23.47 -8.83 -7.36
C PHE A 224 -22.67 -10.14 -7.26
N LEU A 225 -22.19 -10.65 -8.37
CA LEU A 225 -21.00 -11.49 -8.38
C LEU A 225 -19.79 -10.55 -8.35
N VAL A 226 -18.77 -10.87 -7.56
CA VAL A 226 -17.62 -9.98 -7.36
C VAL A 226 -16.30 -10.68 -7.59
N ALA A 227 -15.34 -9.93 -8.13
CA ALA A 227 -13.93 -10.29 -8.15
C ALA A 227 -13.14 -9.17 -7.43
N ALA A 228 -12.31 -9.53 -6.46
CA ALA A 228 -11.43 -8.58 -5.78
C ALA A 228 -9.95 -8.93 -6.01
N PHE A 229 -9.10 -7.92 -6.20
CA PHE A 229 -7.69 -8.09 -6.54
C PHE A 229 -6.79 -7.25 -5.60
N PHE A 230 -5.70 -7.85 -5.11
CA PHE A 230 -4.80 -7.27 -4.10
C PHE A 230 -3.37 -7.02 -4.59
N GLN A 231 -3.11 -7.30 -5.87
CA GLN A 231 -1.77 -7.28 -6.46
C GLN A 231 -1.50 -6.05 -7.31
N HIS A 232 -2.43 -5.09 -7.44
CA HIS A 232 -2.29 -4.05 -8.47
C HIS A 232 -1.08 -3.12 -8.28
N TYR A 233 -0.62 -2.94 -7.04
CA TYR A 233 0.57 -2.14 -6.74
C TYR A 233 1.87 -2.93 -6.93
N ARG A 234 1.82 -4.26 -6.80
CA ARG A 234 2.91 -5.20 -7.11
C ARG A 234 3.04 -5.48 -8.60
N MET A 235 1.88 -5.64 -9.26
CA MET A 235 1.68 -5.95 -10.66
C MET A 235 0.73 -4.91 -11.28
N PRO A 236 1.24 -3.81 -11.87
CA PRO A 236 0.42 -2.73 -12.41
C PRO A 236 -0.71 -3.22 -13.33
N LEU A 237 -1.92 -2.69 -13.07
CA LEU A 237 -3.10 -3.01 -13.85
C LEU A 237 -3.00 -2.42 -15.28
N TRP A 238 -3.37 -3.21 -16.28
CA TRP A 238 -3.41 -2.81 -17.68
C TRP A 238 -4.74 -3.18 -18.36
N THR A 239 -5.20 -2.37 -19.31
CA THR A 239 -6.41 -2.64 -20.13
C THR A 239 -6.16 -2.29 -21.60
N ASP A 240 -6.90 -2.94 -22.52
CA ASP A 240 -6.85 -2.64 -23.96
C ASP A 240 -7.31 -1.20 -24.28
N GLU A 241 -8.17 -0.62 -23.44
CA GLU A 241 -8.76 0.70 -23.63
C GLU A 241 -7.91 1.83 -23.04
N GLY A 242 -7.35 1.63 -21.85
CA GLY A 242 -6.70 2.67 -21.05
C GLY A 242 -5.18 2.52 -20.90
N GLY A 243 -4.60 1.43 -21.38
CA GLY A 243 -3.22 1.08 -21.04
C GLY A 243 -3.09 0.86 -19.53
N PHE A 244 -2.07 1.44 -18.91
CA PHE A 244 -1.87 1.41 -17.46
C PHE A 244 -2.71 2.44 -16.68
N VAL A 245 -3.62 3.15 -17.35
CA VAL A 245 -4.60 4.00 -16.65
C VAL A 245 -5.73 3.13 -16.16
N ARG A 246 -6.05 3.26 -14.86
CA ARG A 246 -7.15 2.55 -14.22
C ARG A 246 -8.48 2.83 -14.97
N PRO A 247 -9.31 1.81 -15.21
CA PRO A 247 -10.59 2.00 -15.87
C PRO A 247 -11.60 2.72 -14.96
N ASP A 248 -12.26 3.76 -15.50
CA ASP A 248 -13.36 4.48 -14.85
C ASP A 248 -14.74 3.87 -15.17
N GLY A 249 -14.80 2.82 -16.01
CA GLY A 249 -16.04 2.21 -16.50
C GLY A 249 -15.89 0.72 -16.76
N GLU A 250 -16.93 0.13 -17.33
CA GLU A 250 -16.98 -1.30 -17.67
C GLU A 250 -15.90 -1.66 -18.70
N VAL A 251 -15.10 -2.69 -18.37
CA VAL A 251 -14.09 -3.25 -19.28
C VAL A 251 -14.30 -4.76 -19.43
N PRO A 252 -13.97 -5.35 -20.60
CA PRO A 252 -14.10 -6.79 -20.81
C PRO A 252 -13.04 -7.58 -20.04
N MET A 253 -11.90 -6.96 -19.74
CA MET A 253 -10.80 -7.58 -19.02
C MET A 253 -9.92 -6.56 -18.31
N VAL A 254 -9.14 -7.05 -17.35
CA VAL A 254 -8.01 -6.36 -16.75
C VAL A 254 -6.80 -7.28 -16.76
N SER A 255 -5.60 -6.74 -16.87
CA SER A 255 -4.34 -7.48 -16.77
C SER A 255 -3.53 -7.01 -15.59
N PHE A 256 -2.74 -7.92 -15.02
CA PHE A 256 -1.77 -7.63 -13.98
C PHE A 256 -0.39 -7.97 -14.53
N VAL A 257 0.47 -6.95 -14.63
CA VAL A 257 1.74 -7.02 -15.34
C VAL A 257 2.89 -7.05 -14.37
N ASP A 258 3.71 -8.10 -14.43
CA ASP A 258 5.04 -8.14 -13.82
C ASP A 258 6.08 -8.08 -14.93
N ASP A 259 6.76 -6.94 -15.11
CA ASP A 259 7.70 -6.73 -16.22
C ASP A 259 8.87 -7.73 -16.22
N ALA A 260 9.17 -8.35 -15.08
CA ALA A 260 10.29 -9.28 -14.91
C ALA A 260 9.86 -10.76 -14.92
N ALA A 261 8.55 -11.05 -14.85
CA ALA A 261 8.05 -12.39 -14.60
C ALA A 261 6.69 -12.65 -15.25
N THR A 262 6.06 -13.78 -14.89
CA THR A 262 4.76 -14.19 -15.44
C THR A 262 3.67 -13.18 -15.10
N SER A 263 2.90 -12.79 -16.10
CA SER A 263 1.76 -11.87 -16.01
C SER A 263 0.47 -12.62 -16.35
N TYR A 264 -0.69 -12.00 -16.10
CA TYR A 264 -1.96 -12.60 -16.50
C TYR A 264 -3.04 -11.58 -16.82
N ALA A 265 -4.04 -12.00 -17.59
CA ALA A 265 -5.27 -11.28 -17.85
C ALA A 265 -6.45 -12.00 -17.20
N TYR A 266 -7.36 -11.24 -16.60
CA TYR A 266 -8.65 -11.68 -16.12
C TYR A 266 -9.74 -11.19 -17.07
N PHE A 267 -10.41 -12.11 -17.76
CA PHE A 267 -11.58 -11.80 -18.58
C PHE A 267 -12.87 -11.95 -17.78
N ALA A 268 -13.80 -11.01 -17.96
CA ALA A 268 -15.17 -11.22 -17.54
C ALA A 268 -15.78 -12.42 -18.32
N PRO A 269 -16.75 -13.13 -17.72
CA PRO A 269 -17.51 -14.17 -18.41
C PRO A 269 -18.13 -13.67 -19.72
N GLU A 270 -18.33 -14.57 -20.68
CA GLU A 270 -18.96 -14.23 -21.96
C GLU A 270 -20.32 -13.54 -21.73
N GLY A 271 -20.50 -12.36 -22.34
CA GLY A 271 -21.71 -11.56 -22.19
C GLY A 271 -21.76 -10.70 -20.91
N SER A 272 -20.69 -10.66 -20.12
CA SER A 272 -20.52 -9.77 -18.97
C SER A 272 -19.31 -8.84 -19.15
N THR A 273 -19.11 -7.95 -18.17
CA THR A 273 -18.00 -6.99 -18.08
C THR A 273 -17.57 -6.84 -16.63
N LEU A 274 -16.35 -6.36 -16.41
CA LEU A 274 -15.85 -5.93 -15.12
C LEU A 274 -16.26 -4.47 -14.88
N ALA A 275 -17.20 -4.25 -13.96
CA ALA A 275 -17.58 -2.90 -13.55
C ALA A 275 -16.88 -2.55 -12.22
N PRO A 276 -15.99 -1.54 -12.16
CA PRO A 276 -15.34 -1.17 -10.91
C PRO A 276 -16.37 -0.68 -9.89
N ILE A 277 -16.33 -1.22 -8.66
CA ILE A 277 -17.22 -0.84 -7.56
C ILE A 277 -16.53 0.19 -6.67
N PHE A 278 -15.40 -0.19 -6.09
CA PHE A 278 -14.58 0.65 -5.22
C PHE A 278 -13.13 0.15 -5.20
N GLU A 279 -12.25 1.00 -4.67
CA GLU A 279 -10.91 0.61 -4.25
C GLU A 279 -10.63 1.23 -2.88
N GLN A 280 -10.10 0.43 -1.97
CA GLN A 280 -9.74 0.84 -0.63
C GLN A 280 -8.56 -0.01 -0.18
N SER A 281 -7.51 0.63 0.36
CA SER A 281 -6.28 -0.03 0.79
C SER A 281 -5.74 -1.00 -0.27
N GLY A 282 -5.75 -0.60 -1.55
CA GLY A 282 -5.17 -1.38 -2.64
C GLY A 282 -6.05 -2.54 -3.14
N VAL A 283 -7.17 -2.79 -2.47
CA VAL A 283 -8.14 -3.82 -2.87
C VAL A 283 -9.05 -3.27 -3.95
N MET A 284 -8.92 -3.75 -5.18
CA MET A 284 -9.81 -3.37 -6.28
C MET A 284 -10.95 -4.37 -6.41
N VAL A 285 -12.20 -3.91 -6.27
CA VAL A 285 -13.38 -4.76 -6.39
C VAL A 285 -14.14 -4.44 -7.66
N PHE A 286 -14.43 -5.48 -8.45
CA PHE A 286 -15.23 -5.43 -9.66
C PHE A 286 -16.51 -6.24 -9.52
N SER A 287 -17.62 -5.71 -10.04
CA SER A 287 -18.85 -6.47 -10.26
C SER A 287 -18.76 -7.21 -11.59
N LEU A 288 -19.16 -8.48 -11.57
CA LEU A 288 -19.34 -9.35 -12.73
C LEU A 288 -20.82 -9.43 -13.15
N GLY A 289 -21.68 -8.59 -12.56
CA GLY A 289 -23.12 -8.59 -12.77
C GLY A 289 -23.89 -9.38 -11.72
N ARG A 290 -25.05 -9.92 -12.10
CA ARG A 290 -26.00 -10.58 -11.19
C ARG A 290 -26.19 -12.04 -11.56
N SER A 291 -26.54 -12.87 -10.59
CA SER A 291 -26.85 -14.28 -10.79
C SER A 291 -28.15 -14.71 -10.10
N ILE A 292 -28.76 -15.79 -10.61
CA ILE A 292 -29.91 -16.42 -9.99
C ILE A 292 -29.67 -17.93 -9.97
N VAL A 293 -29.69 -18.51 -8.77
CA VAL A 293 -29.65 -19.97 -8.58
C VAL A 293 -31.09 -20.44 -8.36
N PRO A 294 -31.70 -21.19 -9.31
CA PRO A 294 -33.06 -21.67 -9.14
C PRO A 294 -33.21 -22.55 -7.89
N GLY A 295 -34.39 -22.55 -7.29
CA GLY A 295 -34.70 -23.43 -6.17
C GLY A 295 -34.60 -24.91 -6.57
N CYS A 296 -34.20 -25.76 -5.62
CA CYS A 296 -33.96 -27.19 -5.81
C CYS A 296 -32.98 -27.51 -6.95
N SER A 297 -31.93 -26.70 -7.15
CA SER A 297 -30.99 -26.91 -8.25
C SER A 297 -29.56 -26.53 -7.89
N VAL A 298 -28.62 -26.99 -8.71
CA VAL A 298 -27.25 -26.51 -8.73
C VAL A 298 -27.11 -25.60 -9.96
N ALA A 299 -26.58 -24.41 -9.77
CA ALA A 299 -26.19 -23.52 -10.86
C ALA A 299 -24.68 -23.61 -11.09
N GLU A 300 -24.29 -23.59 -12.35
CA GLU A 300 -22.92 -23.38 -12.81
C GLU A 300 -22.78 -21.91 -13.23
N ILE A 301 -21.82 -21.21 -12.64
CA ILE A 301 -21.67 -19.76 -12.74
C ILE A 301 -20.23 -19.47 -13.16
N PRO A 302 -19.99 -19.22 -14.46
CA PRO A 302 -18.67 -18.77 -14.92
C PRO A 302 -18.32 -17.44 -14.25
N LEU A 303 -17.12 -17.35 -13.67
CA LEU A 303 -16.61 -16.15 -13.01
C LEU A 303 -15.51 -15.45 -13.80
N ALA A 304 -14.66 -16.23 -14.48
CA ALA A 304 -13.54 -15.69 -15.23
C ALA A 304 -12.99 -16.67 -16.26
N THR A 305 -12.21 -16.13 -17.18
CA THR A 305 -11.10 -16.86 -17.82
C THR A 305 -9.80 -16.10 -17.50
N LEU A 306 -8.84 -16.79 -16.87
CA LEU A 306 -7.49 -16.28 -16.67
C LEU A 306 -6.60 -16.69 -17.85
N VAL A 307 -5.99 -15.73 -18.55
CA VAL A 307 -4.98 -16.02 -19.58
C VAL A 307 -3.61 -15.71 -19.03
N LEU A 308 -2.74 -16.71 -18.97
CA LEU A 308 -1.41 -16.61 -18.40
C LEU A 308 -0.38 -16.38 -19.51
N GLY A 309 0.59 -15.48 -19.29
CA GLY A 309 1.64 -15.24 -20.26
C GLY A 309 2.74 -14.35 -19.71
N GLY A 310 3.94 -14.44 -20.26
CA GLY A 310 5.07 -13.66 -19.78
C GLY A 310 6.41 -14.10 -20.40
N PRO A 311 7.51 -13.43 -20.00
CA PRO A 311 7.55 -12.38 -18.99
C PRO A 311 6.93 -11.05 -19.46
N GLY A 312 6.39 -10.28 -18.52
CA GLY A 312 5.84 -8.94 -18.74
C GLY A 312 4.65 -8.85 -19.69
N LEU A 313 4.30 -7.61 -20.05
CA LEU A 313 3.19 -7.33 -20.96
C LEU A 313 3.47 -7.86 -22.39
N GLY A 314 4.73 -7.92 -22.81
CA GLY A 314 5.13 -8.52 -24.09
C GLY A 314 4.66 -9.97 -24.22
N GLY A 315 5.10 -10.83 -23.29
CA GLY A 315 4.69 -12.24 -23.30
C GLY A 315 3.20 -12.44 -23.03
N LEU A 316 2.58 -11.58 -22.21
CA LEU A 316 1.14 -11.61 -22.01
C LEU A 316 0.36 -11.27 -23.29
N GLN A 317 0.80 -10.29 -24.07
CA GLN A 317 0.16 -9.95 -25.35
C GLN A 317 0.26 -11.09 -26.37
N THR A 318 1.37 -11.84 -26.37
CA THR A 318 1.48 -13.07 -27.19
C THR A 318 0.40 -14.08 -26.80
N ALA A 319 0.27 -14.40 -25.50
CA ALA A 319 -0.75 -15.33 -25.00
C ALA A 319 -2.18 -14.84 -25.27
N LEU A 320 -2.45 -13.53 -25.13
CA LEU A 320 -3.74 -12.93 -25.45
C LEU A 320 -4.05 -13.02 -26.95
N GLY A 321 -3.04 -12.81 -27.80
CA GLY A 321 -3.19 -12.94 -29.25
C GLY A 321 -3.58 -14.37 -29.65
N GLU A 322 -2.91 -15.38 -29.09
CA GLU A 322 -3.24 -16.79 -29.30
C GLU A 322 -4.67 -17.10 -28.83
N TYR A 323 -5.03 -16.67 -27.61
CA TYR A 323 -6.36 -16.89 -27.05
C TYR A 323 -7.47 -16.24 -27.88
N ARG A 324 -7.25 -15.04 -28.40
CA ARG A 324 -8.20 -14.29 -29.24
C ARG A 324 -8.20 -14.73 -30.71
N GLY A 325 -7.25 -15.58 -31.11
CA GLY A 325 -7.02 -15.92 -32.51
C GLY A 325 -6.52 -14.73 -33.35
N GLU A 326 -5.88 -13.75 -32.72
CA GLU A 326 -5.23 -12.63 -33.40
C GLU A 326 -3.90 -13.09 -34.02
N THR A 327 -3.62 -12.64 -35.25
CA THR A 327 -2.31 -12.86 -35.87
C THR A 327 -1.35 -11.78 -35.41
N LEU A 328 -0.32 -12.19 -34.69
CA LEU A 328 0.79 -11.34 -34.30
C LEU A 328 2.01 -11.65 -35.16
N ARG A 329 2.90 -10.67 -35.27
CA ARG A 329 4.22 -10.79 -35.91
C ARG A 329 5.29 -10.30 -34.95
N THR A 330 6.44 -10.95 -34.95
CA THR A 330 7.56 -10.57 -34.11
C THR A 330 8.33 -9.40 -34.73
N VAL A 331 8.46 -8.30 -34.00
CA VAL A 331 9.40 -7.21 -34.31
C VAL A 331 10.59 -7.32 -33.38
N THR A 332 11.78 -7.43 -33.98
CA THR A 332 13.05 -7.36 -33.25
C THR A 332 13.59 -5.95 -33.29
N GLY A 333 14.19 -5.47 -32.21
CA GLY A 333 14.68 -4.10 -32.18
C GLY A 333 15.88 -3.90 -31.32
N ARG A 334 16.38 -2.66 -31.36
CA ARG A 334 17.48 -2.20 -30.54
C ARG A 334 17.22 -0.79 -30.03
N VAL A 335 17.49 -0.54 -28.76
CA VAL A 335 17.56 0.80 -28.17
C VAL A 335 19.03 1.16 -27.99
N GLU A 336 19.42 2.30 -28.54
CA GLU A 336 20.80 2.79 -28.49
C GLU A 336 20.83 4.24 -28.00
N ASN A 337 21.91 4.61 -27.33
CA ASN A 337 22.26 6.00 -27.08
C ASN A 337 22.72 6.68 -28.39
N ALA A 338 22.82 8.01 -28.37
CA ALA A 338 23.28 8.79 -29.53
C ALA A 338 24.70 8.43 -30.04
N ASP A 339 25.53 7.80 -29.21
CA ASP A 339 26.87 7.31 -29.58
C ASP A 339 26.88 5.87 -30.12
N GLY A 340 25.70 5.23 -30.22
CA GLY A 340 25.52 3.84 -30.67
C GLY A 340 25.72 2.80 -29.57
N SER A 341 25.99 3.19 -28.32
CA SER A 341 26.05 2.25 -27.20
C SER A 341 24.65 1.75 -26.80
N PRO A 342 24.53 0.53 -26.25
CA PRO A 342 23.26 0.00 -25.73
C PRO A 342 22.59 0.89 -24.67
N ALA A 343 21.26 0.90 -24.65
CA ALA A 343 20.44 1.59 -23.65
C ALA A 343 19.48 0.62 -22.92
N PRO A 344 20.01 -0.30 -22.08
CA PRO A 344 19.18 -1.31 -21.38
C PRO A 344 18.28 -0.72 -20.27
N ASP A 345 18.59 0.49 -19.82
CA ASP A 345 17.84 1.23 -18.80
C ASP A 345 16.64 2.02 -19.37
N ALA A 346 16.44 1.98 -20.68
CA ALA A 346 15.27 2.56 -21.32
C ALA A 346 14.13 1.55 -21.42
N ARG A 347 12.88 2.00 -21.33
CA ARG A 347 11.70 1.19 -21.58
C ARG A 347 11.14 1.46 -22.97
N VAL A 348 10.84 0.39 -23.69
CA VAL A 348 10.19 0.45 -25.01
C VAL A 348 8.68 0.34 -24.82
N HIS A 349 7.92 1.21 -25.49
CA HIS A 349 6.46 1.19 -25.51
C HIS A 349 5.97 1.08 -26.95
N VAL A 350 4.85 0.38 -27.15
CA VAL A 350 4.24 0.16 -28.47
C VAL A 350 2.79 0.63 -28.44
N ARG A 351 2.40 1.36 -29.49
CA ARG A 351 0.99 1.70 -29.74
C ARG A 351 0.51 1.08 -31.06
N ARG A 352 -0.75 0.66 -31.06
CA ARG A 352 -1.50 0.24 -32.26
C ARG A 352 -1.69 1.40 -33.24
N ALA A 353 -2.17 1.09 -34.45
CA ALA A 353 -2.47 2.08 -35.48
C ALA A 353 -3.52 3.11 -35.04
N ASP A 354 -4.41 2.73 -34.13
CA ASP A 354 -5.44 3.59 -33.54
C ASP A 354 -4.93 4.46 -32.37
N GLY A 355 -3.65 4.32 -32.01
CA GLY A 355 -2.98 5.09 -30.97
C GLY A 355 -3.12 4.51 -29.55
N ARG A 356 -3.85 3.40 -29.35
CA ARG A 356 -3.93 2.77 -28.03
C ARG A 356 -2.62 2.07 -27.67
N HIS A 357 -2.25 2.13 -26.39
CA HIS A 357 -1.12 1.37 -25.87
C HIS A 357 -1.37 -0.13 -26.09
N PHE A 358 -0.32 -0.84 -26.49
CA PHE A 358 -0.40 -2.27 -26.77
C PHE A 358 0.53 -3.09 -25.88
N SER A 359 1.82 -2.75 -25.86
CA SER A 359 2.82 -3.53 -25.16
C SER A 359 4.01 -2.69 -24.71
N ARG A 360 4.83 -3.23 -23.80
CA ARG A 360 6.09 -2.64 -23.37
C ARG A 360 7.15 -3.71 -23.09
N ALA A 361 8.42 -3.34 -23.18
CA ALA A 361 9.55 -4.22 -22.87
C ALA A 361 10.75 -3.45 -22.31
N LEU A 362 11.57 -4.15 -21.53
CA LEU A 362 12.93 -3.73 -21.19
C LEU A 362 13.90 -4.38 -22.20
N PRO A 363 14.81 -3.60 -22.83
CA PRO A 363 15.88 -4.16 -23.63
C PRO A 363 16.86 -4.97 -22.79
N ALA A 364 17.46 -6.00 -23.39
CA ALA A 364 18.59 -6.73 -22.82
C ALA A 364 19.81 -5.81 -22.64
N GLU A 365 20.84 -6.28 -21.92
CA GLU A 365 22.08 -5.52 -21.66
C GLU A 365 22.76 -4.98 -22.92
N ASP A 366 22.65 -5.72 -24.04
CA ASP A 366 23.19 -5.31 -25.34
C ASP A 366 22.26 -4.36 -26.12
N GLY A 367 21.14 -3.95 -25.52
CA GLY A 367 20.16 -3.00 -26.04
C GLY A 367 19.10 -3.64 -26.93
N THR A 368 19.14 -4.96 -27.17
CA THR A 368 18.16 -5.64 -28.03
C THR A 368 16.85 -5.93 -27.30
N PHE A 369 15.75 -5.97 -28.05
CA PHE A 369 14.45 -6.42 -27.55
C PHE A 369 13.69 -7.17 -28.66
N SER A 370 12.68 -7.93 -28.27
CA SER A 370 11.76 -8.61 -29.18
C SER A 370 10.34 -8.49 -28.62
N LEU A 371 9.39 -8.11 -29.47
CA LEU A 371 7.99 -7.99 -29.11
C LEU A 371 7.12 -8.54 -30.24
N ASP A 372 6.13 -9.34 -29.89
CA ASP A 372 5.05 -9.68 -30.81
C ASP A 372 4.07 -8.52 -30.86
N VAL A 373 3.77 -8.05 -32.07
CA VAL A 373 2.87 -6.92 -32.34
C VAL A 373 1.78 -7.35 -33.31
N PRO A 374 0.63 -6.67 -33.38
CA PRO A 374 -0.41 -7.03 -34.32
C PRO A 374 0.08 -6.86 -35.78
N ASP A 375 -0.50 -7.63 -36.71
CA ASP A 375 -0.19 -7.55 -38.14
C ASP A 375 -0.76 -6.27 -38.81
N GLU A 376 -0.36 -5.12 -38.27
CA GLU A 376 -0.67 -3.77 -38.73
C GLU A 376 0.54 -2.84 -38.58
N GLY A 377 0.38 -1.58 -38.97
CA GLY A 377 1.37 -0.54 -38.68
C GLY A 377 1.32 -0.15 -37.20
N VAL A 378 2.47 -0.10 -36.54
CA VAL A 378 2.58 0.23 -35.10
C VAL A 378 3.60 1.35 -34.88
N SER A 379 3.47 2.05 -33.75
CA SER A 379 4.43 3.09 -33.37
C SER A 379 5.20 2.69 -32.11
N PHE A 380 6.52 2.79 -32.17
CA PHE A 380 7.42 2.51 -31.06
C PHE A 380 7.90 3.81 -30.39
N TYR A 381 8.02 3.76 -29.08
CA TYR A 381 8.55 4.83 -28.24
C TYR A 381 9.62 4.27 -27.32
N ALA A 382 10.62 5.07 -26.97
CA ALA A 382 11.59 4.76 -25.93
C ALA A 382 11.52 5.83 -24.84
N HIS A 383 11.50 5.41 -23.58
CA HIS A 383 11.49 6.29 -22.43
C HIS A 383 12.62 5.92 -21.47
N ARG A 384 13.40 6.91 -21.06
CA ARG A 384 14.40 6.80 -19.99
C ARG A 384 14.11 7.88 -18.96
N LEU A 385 14.10 7.51 -17.69
CA LEU A 385 13.83 8.44 -16.59
C LEU A 385 14.73 9.68 -16.66
N GLY A 386 14.15 10.85 -16.45
CA GLY A 386 14.83 12.15 -16.51
C GLY A 386 15.01 12.73 -17.92
N THR A 387 14.53 12.02 -18.95
CA THR A 387 14.58 12.48 -20.35
C THR A 387 13.19 12.45 -21.00
N PRO A 388 12.93 13.25 -22.05
CA PRO A 388 11.68 13.17 -22.79
C PRO A 388 11.48 11.82 -23.47
N VAL A 389 10.22 11.40 -23.62
CA VAL A 389 9.86 10.25 -24.44
C VAL A 389 10.34 10.47 -25.89
N HIS A 390 11.08 9.50 -26.42
CA HIS A 390 11.58 9.51 -27.79
C HIS A 390 10.67 8.68 -28.71
N GLY A 391 10.26 9.27 -29.83
CA GLY A 391 9.35 8.67 -30.80
C GLY A 391 8.22 9.63 -31.18
N PRO A 392 7.20 9.14 -31.91
CA PRO A 392 7.08 7.76 -32.40
C PRO A 392 8.12 7.42 -33.48
N VAL A 393 8.53 6.17 -33.53
CA VAL A 393 9.14 5.53 -34.70
C VAL A 393 8.10 4.58 -35.30
N GLU A 394 7.60 4.94 -36.47
CA GLU A 394 6.58 4.16 -37.18
C GLU A 394 7.21 2.91 -37.82
N VAL A 395 6.56 1.76 -37.63
CA VAL A 395 6.95 0.47 -38.21
C VAL A 395 5.77 -0.07 -39.00
N ASP A 396 5.91 -0.07 -40.32
CA ASP A 396 4.91 -0.62 -41.24
C ASP A 396 4.70 -2.14 -41.01
N ALA A 397 3.51 -2.65 -41.36
CA ALA A 397 3.16 -4.07 -41.22
C ALA A 397 4.14 -5.04 -41.93
N ALA A 398 4.88 -4.57 -42.93
CA ALA A 398 5.85 -5.38 -43.69
C ALA A 398 7.29 -5.35 -43.11
N ALA A 399 7.53 -4.64 -42.01
CA ALA A 399 8.85 -4.44 -41.43
C ALA A 399 8.97 -5.08 -40.04
N ASP A 400 9.94 -5.99 -39.87
CA ASP A 400 10.11 -6.78 -38.63
C ASP A 400 11.30 -6.32 -37.77
N THR A 401 11.86 -5.15 -38.08
CA THR A 401 13.01 -4.59 -37.38
C THR A 401 12.83 -3.11 -37.07
N VAL A 402 13.25 -2.66 -35.88
CA VAL A 402 13.23 -1.25 -35.49
C VAL A 402 14.49 -0.85 -34.70
N THR A 403 14.95 0.39 -34.88
CA THR A 403 16.01 0.97 -34.05
C THR A 403 15.51 2.27 -33.42
N LEU A 404 15.62 2.35 -32.10
CA LEU A 404 15.25 3.51 -31.30
C LEU A 404 16.53 4.16 -30.78
N THR A 405 16.95 5.26 -31.41
CA THR A 405 18.15 6.01 -30.97
C THR A 405 17.73 7.15 -30.05
N LEU A 406 18.05 7.03 -28.76
CA LEU A 406 17.84 8.09 -27.79
C LEU A 406 18.72 9.31 -28.13
N PRO A 407 18.22 10.54 -27.94
CA PRO A 407 19.02 11.74 -28.14
C PRO A 407 20.18 11.79 -27.14
N ALA A 408 21.23 12.55 -27.47
CA ALA A 408 22.34 12.77 -26.55
C ALA A 408 21.84 13.50 -25.29
N GLN A 409 22.05 12.88 -24.13
CA GLN A 409 21.65 13.38 -22.81
C GLN A 409 22.84 13.98 -22.07
N GLY A 410 22.59 14.85 -21.09
CA GLY A 410 23.59 15.17 -20.08
C GLY A 410 23.54 14.14 -18.95
N VAL A 411 24.63 14.05 -18.18
CA VAL A 411 24.67 13.24 -16.95
C VAL A 411 25.10 14.13 -15.80
N LEU A 412 24.36 14.10 -14.68
CA LEU A 412 24.78 14.72 -13.42
C LEU A 412 25.40 13.64 -12.53
N GLU A 413 26.70 13.75 -12.27
CA GLU A 413 27.40 12.97 -11.23
C GLU A 413 27.37 13.78 -9.93
N VAL A 414 26.56 13.35 -8.97
CA VAL A 414 26.44 14.03 -7.67
C VAL A 414 27.18 13.20 -6.62
N SER A 415 28.07 13.86 -5.87
CA SER A 415 28.75 13.27 -4.71
C SER A 415 28.42 14.06 -3.44
N VAL A 416 28.25 13.38 -2.31
CA VAL A 416 27.80 13.98 -1.06
C VAL A 416 28.71 13.54 0.09
N THR A 417 29.21 14.52 0.83
CA THR A 417 30.11 14.32 1.97
C THR A 417 29.62 15.09 3.20
N ASP A 418 29.93 14.55 4.36
CA ASP A 418 29.76 15.22 5.65
C ASP A 418 30.80 16.34 5.83
N GLY A 419 30.37 17.52 6.28
CA GLY A 419 31.22 18.70 6.42
C GLY A 419 32.29 18.62 7.51
N ASP A 420 32.08 17.78 8.52
CA ASP A 420 33.00 17.63 9.66
C ASP A 420 33.95 16.45 9.44
N SER A 421 33.40 15.28 9.08
CA SER A 421 34.18 14.05 8.92
C SER A 421 34.73 13.84 7.51
N LEU A 422 34.16 14.53 6.50
CA LEU A 422 34.42 14.32 5.08
C LEU A 422 34.10 12.90 4.58
N ALA A 423 33.40 12.09 5.37
CA ALA A 423 32.91 10.79 4.94
C ALA A 423 31.79 10.94 3.92
N SER A 424 31.69 9.99 2.98
CA SER A 424 30.53 9.90 2.11
C SER A 424 29.31 9.49 2.93
N ILE A 425 28.18 10.18 2.72
CA ILE A 425 26.97 10.01 3.53
C ILE A 425 25.73 9.82 2.63
N PRO A 426 24.73 9.06 3.09
CA PRO A 426 23.45 8.95 2.39
C PRO A 426 22.75 10.32 2.27
N ALA A 427 22.09 10.55 1.14
CA ALA A 427 21.39 11.80 0.87
C ALA A 427 20.30 11.67 -0.20
N ARG A 428 19.30 12.54 -0.10
CA ARG A 428 18.26 12.77 -1.11
C ARG A 428 18.77 13.76 -2.14
N VAL A 429 18.77 13.39 -3.42
CA VAL A 429 19.15 14.23 -4.56
C VAL A 429 17.93 14.45 -5.44
N GLN A 430 17.55 15.70 -5.67
CA GLN A 430 16.41 16.06 -6.49
C GLN A 430 16.86 16.94 -7.65
N VAL A 431 16.33 16.67 -8.85
CA VAL A 431 16.64 17.43 -10.06
C VAL A 431 15.35 17.95 -10.67
N VAL A 432 15.25 19.27 -10.80
CA VAL A 432 14.10 19.97 -11.38
C VAL A 432 14.54 20.67 -12.66
N PRO A 433 14.11 20.22 -13.86
CA PRO A 433 14.46 20.90 -15.10
C PRO A 433 13.86 22.29 -15.17
N VAL A 434 14.66 23.27 -15.59
CA VAL A 434 14.17 24.62 -15.88
C VAL A 434 13.31 24.54 -17.14
N GLY A 435 12.04 24.92 -17.02
CA GLY A 435 11.04 24.78 -18.09
C GLY A 435 10.05 23.64 -17.88
N GLY A 436 10.23 22.81 -16.83
CA GLY A 436 9.33 21.74 -16.45
C GLY A 436 9.87 20.34 -16.77
N ALA A 437 9.47 19.35 -15.97
CA ALA A 437 9.79 17.95 -16.26
C ALA A 437 9.13 17.49 -17.57
N PRO A 438 9.78 16.58 -18.32
CA PRO A 438 9.17 16.00 -19.50
C PRO A 438 7.87 15.25 -19.15
N GLU A 439 6.82 15.43 -19.97
CA GLU A 439 5.58 14.68 -19.82
C GLU A 439 5.76 13.25 -20.34
N VAL A 440 5.28 12.28 -19.56
CA VAL A 440 5.22 10.87 -19.94
C VAL A 440 3.75 10.48 -20.05
N PRO A 441 3.30 9.86 -21.15
CA PRO A 441 1.92 9.43 -21.28
C PRO A 441 1.49 8.51 -20.14
N ALA A 442 0.37 8.80 -19.49
CA ALA A 442 -0.10 8.05 -18.33
C ALA A 442 -0.39 6.58 -18.65
N ASP A 443 -0.82 6.30 -19.89
CA ASP A 443 -1.09 4.96 -20.41
C ASP A 443 0.16 4.07 -20.51
N PHE A 444 1.37 4.63 -20.36
CA PHE A 444 2.63 3.88 -20.33
C PHE A 444 2.92 3.24 -18.97
N GLY A 445 2.24 3.70 -17.91
CA GLY A 445 2.41 3.17 -16.55
C GLY A 445 3.81 3.41 -16.00
N GLU A 446 4.45 4.49 -16.43
CA GLU A 446 5.76 4.91 -15.93
C GLU A 446 5.61 5.66 -14.62
N ARG A 447 6.62 5.52 -13.76
CA ARG A 447 6.57 6.11 -12.43
C ARG A 447 6.50 7.64 -12.52
N ASN A 448 5.45 8.21 -11.94
CA ASN A 448 5.23 9.65 -11.93
C ASN A 448 6.02 10.31 -10.79
N ILE A 449 7.08 11.03 -11.12
CA ILE A 449 7.79 11.88 -10.14
C ILE A 449 7.06 13.22 -10.03
N ARG A 450 6.48 13.47 -8.86
CA ARG A 450 5.63 14.64 -8.60
C ARG A 450 6.42 15.96 -8.62
N ASN A 451 5.68 17.07 -8.64
CA ASN A 451 6.20 18.42 -8.43
C ASN A 451 7.27 18.85 -9.46
N GLY A 452 7.13 18.40 -10.72
CA GLY A 452 7.95 18.86 -11.85
C GLY A 452 9.41 18.41 -11.81
N ARG A 453 9.71 17.31 -11.10
CA ARG A 453 11.07 16.76 -10.99
C ARG A 453 11.35 15.76 -12.10
N ALA A 454 12.58 15.79 -12.61
CA ALA A 454 13.12 14.74 -13.46
C ALA A 454 13.66 13.56 -12.65
N HIS A 455 14.19 13.84 -11.45
CA HIS A 455 14.71 12.83 -10.52
C HIS A 455 14.39 13.18 -9.08
N VAL A 456 14.10 12.14 -8.31
CA VAL A 456 14.29 12.07 -6.85
C VAL A 456 15.06 10.78 -6.62
N ALA A 457 16.31 10.89 -6.22
CA ALA A 457 17.19 9.75 -5.99
C ALA A 457 17.66 9.73 -4.53
N PHE A 458 17.79 8.54 -3.99
CA PHE A 458 18.24 8.30 -2.61
C PHE A 458 19.56 7.54 -2.67
N THR A 459 20.67 8.27 -2.57
CA THR A 459 21.97 7.62 -2.55
C THR A 459 22.26 7.11 -1.15
N THR A 460 22.60 5.84 -1.03
CA THR A 460 23.02 5.21 0.23
C THR A 460 24.55 5.21 0.40
N SER A 461 25.29 5.39 -0.70
CA SER A 461 26.75 5.46 -0.72
C SER A 461 27.30 6.89 -0.68
N GLY A 462 26.44 7.90 -0.85
CA GLY A 462 26.82 9.30 -1.04
C GLY A 462 27.25 9.64 -2.46
N ALA A 463 26.95 8.81 -3.46
CA ALA A 463 27.13 9.15 -4.87
C ALA A 463 25.98 8.64 -5.75
N VAL A 464 25.61 9.40 -6.79
CA VAL A 464 24.62 9.00 -7.79
C VAL A 464 24.91 9.61 -9.16
N SER A 465 24.56 8.88 -10.23
CA SER A 465 24.67 9.33 -11.61
C SER A 465 23.27 9.41 -12.23
N LEU A 466 22.87 10.62 -12.65
CA LEU A 466 21.50 10.91 -13.09
C LEU A 466 21.49 11.40 -14.55
N PRO A 467 20.95 10.61 -15.50
CA PRO A 467 20.77 11.07 -16.87
C PRO A 467 19.67 12.14 -16.93
N VAL A 468 19.91 13.25 -17.62
CA VAL A 468 18.96 14.36 -17.71
C VAL A 468 18.90 14.94 -19.13
N ALA A 469 17.77 15.53 -19.48
CA ALA A 469 17.67 16.33 -20.69
C ALA A 469 18.74 17.44 -20.72
N PRO A 470 19.40 17.74 -21.85
CA PRO A 470 20.31 18.88 -21.94
C PRO A 470 19.60 20.20 -21.63
N GLY A 471 20.21 21.07 -20.82
CA GLY A 471 19.59 22.32 -20.38
C GLY A 471 19.97 22.72 -18.96
N GLU A 472 19.30 23.74 -18.42
CA GLU A 472 19.45 24.15 -17.03
C GLU A 472 18.56 23.31 -16.10
N HIS A 473 19.09 22.93 -14.95
CA HIS A 473 18.39 22.17 -13.91
C HIS A 473 18.69 22.76 -12.55
N ASP A 474 17.68 22.86 -11.69
CA ASP A 474 17.85 23.12 -10.27
C ASP A 474 18.12 21.80 -9.55
N VAL A 475 19.25 21.72 -8.85
CA VAL A 475 19.69 20.54 -8.09
C VAL A 475 19.58 20.85 -6.60
N TYR A 476 18.87 19.99 -5.88
CA TYR A 476 18.70 20.07 -4.43
C TYR A 476 19.25 18.81 -3.78
N VAL A 477 20.09 18.95 -2.75
CA VAL A 477 20.64 17.82 -2.00
C VAL A 477 20.42 18.03 -0.51
N SER A 478 19.80 17.05 0.14
CA SER A 478 19.37 17.10 1.55
C SER A 478 19.68 15.80 2.29
N ARG A 479 19.88 15.88 3.61
CA ARG A 479 19.90 14.75 4.55
C ARG A 479 18.77 14.84 5.59
N GLY A 480 17.68 15.53 5.25
CA GLY A 480 16.55 15.75 6.14
C GLY A 480 16.66 17.03 6.97
N PHE A 481 15.88 17.07 8.06
CA PHE A 481 15.57 18.31 8.80
C PHE A 481 16.71 18.83 9.67
N GLU A 482 17.64 17.95 10.05
CA GLU A 482 18.77 18.31 10.90
C GLU A 482 19.95 18.91 10.15
N TRP A 483 19.89 18.89 8.82
CA TRP A 483 20.99 19.24 7.92
C TRP A 483 20.65 20.47 7.08
N GLU A 484 21.68 21.21 6.69
CA GLU A 484 21.52 22.27 5.69
C GLU A 484 21.20 21.71 4.30
N LEU A 485 20.51 22.52 3.50
CA LEU A 485 20.12 22.18 2.13
C LEU A 485 21.13 22.75 1.14
N PHE A 486 21.69 21.89 0.29
CA PHE A 486 22.40 22.34 -0.89
C PHE A 486 21.41 22.69 -2.00
N THR A 487 21.61 23.83 -2.66
CA THR A 487 20.84 24.26 -3.82
C THR A 487 21.77 24.91 -4.82
N ASP A 488 21.75 24.43 -6.06
CA ASP A 488 22.47 25.06 -7.15
C ASP A 488 21.75 24.88 -8.49
N ARG A 489 22.04 25.78 -9.43
CA ARG A 489 21.57 25.66 -10.82
C ARG A 489 22.72 25.18 -11.70
N VAL A 490 22.52 24.02 -12.31
CA VAL A 490 23.53 23.33 -13.10
C VAL A 490 23.11 23.27 -14.56
N THR A 491 24.03 23.48 -15.49
CA THR A 491 23.80 23.29 -16.93
C THR A 491 24.30 21.91 -17.37
N ALA A 492 23.38 21.03 -17.76
CA ALA A 492 23.69 19.74 -18.34
C ALA A 492 23.92 19.88 -19.85
N VAL A 493 25.08 19.45 -20.33
CA VAL A 493 25.46 19.49 -21.75
C VAL A 493 25.28 18.11 -22.39
N ALA A 494 24.72 18.08 -23.60
CA ALA A 494 24.48 16.84 -24.32
C ALA A 494 25.77 16.06 -24.58
N GLY A 495 25.79 14.78 -24.17
CA GLY A 495 26.94 13.89 -24.30
C GLY A 495 28.04 14.11 -23.26
N GLU A 496 27.84 15.00 -22.29
CA GLU A 496 28.83 15.33 -21.25
C GLU A 496 28.33 14.98 -19.85
N THR A 497 29.29 14.67 -18.98
CA THR A 497 29.06 14.48 -17.54
C THR A 497 29.42 15.77 -16.79
N THR A 498 28.47 16.30 -16.02
CA THR A 498 28.66 17.44 -15.12
C THR A 498 28.74 16.95 -13.68
N ARG A 499 29.81 17.32 -12.97
CA ARG A 499 30.00 16.94 -11.56
C ARG A 499 29.43 17.99 -10.62
N VAL A 500 28.75 17.52 -9.58
CA VAL A 500 28.20 18.33 -8.49
C VAL A 500 28.69 17.72 -7.19
N ASP A 501 29.79 18.28 -6.66
CA ASP A 501 30.37 17.83 -5.39
C ASP A 501 29.75 18.63 -4.24
N VAL A 502 29.06 17.93 -3.34
CA VAL A 502 28.29 18.53 -2.25
C VAL A 502 28.90 18.15 -0.91
N THR A 503 28.98 19.14 -0.04
CA THR A 503 29.30 18.95 1.39
C THR A 503 28.12 19.47 2.19
N LEU A 504 27.48 18.59 2.98
CA LEU A 504 26.37 18.94 3.86
C LEU A 504 26.86 19.10 5.29
N SER A 505 26.22 19.98 6.06
CA SER A 505 26.51 20.19 7.48
C SER A 505 25.29 19.83 8.33
N ARG A 506 25.50 19.01 9.36
CA ARG A 506 24.51 18.81 10.42
C ARG A 506 24.51 20.07 11.28
N VAL A 507 23.35 20.66 11.52
CA VAL A 507 23.25 21.97 12.15
C VAL A 507 22.29 22.00 13.32
N VAL A 508 21.33 21.09 13.37
CA VAL A 508 20.45 20.90 14.54
C VAL A 508 21.14 19.94 15.49
N ASP A 509 21.30 20.35 16.75
CA ASP A 509 21.81 19.48 17.80
C ASP A 509 20.68 18.62 18.35
N THR A 510 20.73 17.32 18.04
CA THR A 510 19.82 16.28 18.54
C THR A 510 20.58 15.22 19.34
N THR A 511 21.64 15.62 20.05
CA THR A 511 22.45 14.70 20.87
C THR A 511 21.57 13.91 21.84
N GLY A 512 21.70 12.58 21.82
CA GLY A 512 20.93 11.64 22.64
C GLY A 512 19.52 11.35 22.11
N VAL A 513 19.10 12.02 21.03
CA VAL A 513 17.76 11.92 20.46
C VAL A 513 17.82 11.23 19.09
N MET A 514 16.88 10.32 18.84
CA MET A 514 16.66 9.73 17.52
C MET A 514 15.17 9.73 17.18
N CYS A 515 14.84 9.79 15.88
CA CYS A 515 13.45 9.92 15.46
C CYS A 515 12.91 8.65 14.81
N ALA A 516 11.66 8.34 15.14
CA ALA A 516 10.90 7.20 14.65
C ALA A 516 9.78 7.61 13.68
N ASP A 517 9.48 6.69 12.77
CA ASP A 517 8.27 6.69 11.95
C ASP A 517 7.59 5.34 12.13
N TYR A 518 6.41 5.35 12.77
CA TYR A 518 5.72 4.15 13.22
C TYR A 518 4.87 3.48 12.15
N HIS A 519 4.72 4.11 10.99
CA HIS A 519 3.67 3.78 10.03
C HIS A 519 4.21 3.79 8.59
N ILE A 520 4.87 2.71 8.19
CA ILE A 520 5.49 2.57 6.87
C ILE A 520 5.01 1.30 6.19
N HIS A 521 4.44 1.46 5.00
CA HIS A 521 4.02 0.37 4.13
C HIS A 521 5.08 0.09 3.06
N THR A 522 5.22 -1.18 2.71
CA THR A 522 6.07 -1.68 1.61
C THR A 522 5.20 -2.46 0.65
N HIS A 523 5.77 -2.97 -0.44
CA HIS A 523 5.07 -3.85 -1.37
C HIS A 523 4.50 -5.13 -0.74
N ARG A 524 4.73 -5.40 0.56
CA ARG A 524 4.02 -6.46 1.27
C ARG A 524 2.57 -6.05 1.55
N SER A 525 2.31 -4.79 1.86
CA SER A 525 0.96 -4.22 1.83
C SER A 525 0.37 -4.24 0.41
N PRO A 526 -0.95 -4.50 0.26
CA PRO A 526 -1.64 -4.43 -1.03
C PRO A 526 -1.64 -3.05 -1.69
N ASP A 527 -1.42 -1.96 -0.93
CA ASP A 527 -1.55 -0.56 -1.37
C ASP A 527 -0.23 0.21 -1.54
N SER A 528 0.91 -0.48 -1.48
CA SER A 528 2.21 0.15 -1.75
C SER A 528 2.94 -0.53 -2.91
N PRO A 529 3.51 0.24 -3.85
CA PRO A 529 4.39 -0.31 -4.89
C PRO A 529 5.87 -0.29 -4.47
N ASP A 530 6.21 0.27 -3.31
CA ASP A 530 7.60 0.54 -2.92
C ASP A 530 8.25 -0.66 -2.25
N SER A 531 9.47 -1.01 -2.66
CA SER A 531 10.25 -2.04 -1.97
C SER A 531 10.76 -1.57 -0.61
N PRO A 532 11.01 -2.50 0.34
CA PRO A 532 11.62 -2.15 1.61
C PRO A 532 12.98 -1.46 1.42
N GLU A 533 13.77 -1.85 0.42
CA GLU A 533 15.05 -1.19 0.11
C GLU A 533 14.86 0.27 -0.35
N LEU A 534 13.82 0.54 -1.15
CA LEU A 534 13.53 1.91 -1.58
C LEU A 534 13.07 2.78 -0.41
N LYS A 535 12.19 2.27 0.45
CA LYS A 535 11.76 2.97 1.67
C LYS A 535 12.95 3.28 2.58
N LEU A 536 13.79 2.28 2.86
CA LEU A 536 14.99 2.43 3.68
C LEU A 536 15.99 3.40 3.07
N ALA A 537 16.23 3.34 1.76
CA ALA A 537 17.10 4.29 1.08
C ALA A 537 16.60 5.72 1.28
N GLY A 538 15.29 5.96 1.12
CA GLY A 538 14.71 7.30 1.28
C GLY A 538 14.70 7.82 2.71
N LEU A 539 14.33 7.01 3.71
CA LEU A 539 14.31 7.45 5.10
C LEU A 539 15.73 7.71 5.65
N ILE A 540 16.70 6.86 5.30
CA ILE A 540 18.10 7.06 5.71
C ILE A 540 18.73 8.26 4.98
N ALA A 541 18.31 8.49 3.73
CA ALA A 541 18.66 9.70 2.99
C ALA A 541 18.03 10.97 3.59
N ASP A 542 16.92 10.88 4.32
CA ASP A 542 16.28 11.99 5.03
C ASP A 542 16.58 12.00 6.54
N GLY A 543 17.61 11.25 6.96
CA GLY A 543 18.12 11.24 8.33
C GLY A 543 17.08 10.77 9.36
N LEU A 544 16.36 9.69 9.06
CA LEU A 544 15.50 8.99 10.02
C LEU A 544 16.19 7.71 10.50
N GLU A 545 16.24 7.51 11.81
CA GLU A 545 16.99 6.44 12.43
C GLU A 545 16.15 5.21 12.78
N ILE A 546 14.87 5.37 13.11
CA ILE A 546 14.04 4.28 13.66
C ILE A 546 12.80 4.04 12.77
N PRO A 547 12.92 3.24 11.68
CA PRO A 547 11.77 2.86 10.89
C PRO A 547 11.03 1.63 11.46
N ILE A 548 9.71 1.74 11.62
CA ILE A 548 8.84 0.60 11.94
C ILE A 548 8.14 0.17 10.66
N ARG A 549 8.24 -1.13 10.33
CA ARG A 549 7.51 -1.72 9.20
C ARG A 549 6.12 -2.12 9.63
N ALA A 550 5.09 -1.49 9.08
CA ALA A 550 3.70 -1.66 9.49
C ALA A 550 2.84 -2.08 8.28
N ASP A 551 3.26 -3.13 7.56
CA ASP A 551 2.46 -3.66 6.46
C ASP A 551 1.09 -4.19 6.96
N HIS A 552 0.08 -4.14 6.10
CA HIS A 552 -1.27 -4.61 6.41
C HIS A 552 -1.29 -6.13 6.60
N GLU A 553 -1.83 -6.57 7.74
CA GLU A 553 -2.08 -7.97 8.09
C GLU A 553 -0.87 -8.90 7.89
N TRP A 554 0.36 -8.37 7.91
CA TRP A 554 1.59 -9.18 7.80
C TRP A 554 2.73 -8.58 8.63
N VAL A 555 3.33 -9.40 9.50
CA VAL A 555 4.50 -8.99 10.30
C VAL A 555 5.79 -9.22 9.53
N ASN A 556 6.60 -8.17 9.38
CA ASN A 556 7.94 -8.30 8.78
C ASN A 556 8.89 -7.23 9.32
N ASP A 557 10.20 -7.46 9.26
CA ASP A 557 11.22 -6.61 9.90
C ASP A 557 12.07 -5.85 8.87
N PHE A 558 12.43 -4.59 9.18
CA PHE A 558 13.40 -3.80 8.41
C PHE A 558 14.86 -4.13 8.75
N GLN A 559 15.16 -4.58 9.96
CA GLN A 559 16.54 -4.77 10.42
C GLN A 559 17.35 -5.72 9.51
N PRO A 560 16.83 -6.88 9.07
CA PRO A 560 17.54 -7.74 8.13
C PRO A 560 17.81 -7.07 6.77
N VAL A 561 16.94 -6.15 6.33
CA VAL A 561 17.12 -5.41 5.07
C VAL A 561 18.20 -4.35 5.23
N ILE A 562 18.18 -3.60 6.35
CA ILE A 562 19.22 -2.60 6.71
C ILE A 562 20.61 -3.23 6.72
N GLU A 563 20.74 -4.41 7.33
CA GLU A 563 22.01 -5.15 7.41
C GLU A 563 22.50 -5.59 6.03
N ARG A 564 21.61 -6.11 5.16
CA ARG A 564 21.96 -6.48 3.78
C ARG A 564 22.39 -5.28 2.94
N MET A 565 21.78 -4.11 3.17
CA MET A 565 22.16 -2.86 2.52
C MET A 565 23.45 -2.25 3.09
N GLY A 566 23.95 -2.76 4.23
CA GLY A 566 25.13 -2.23 4.91
C GLY A 566 24.90 -0.88 5.58
N LEU A 567 23.68 -0.63 6.06
CA LEU A 567 23.24 0.68 6.57
C LEU A 567 22.96 0.73 8.08
N ALA A 568 23.41 -0.28 8.83
CA ALA A 568 23.20 -0.36 10.28
C ALA A 568 23.83 0.81 11.06
N ASP A 569 24.81 1.51 10.48
CA ASP A 569 25.38 2.72 11.08
C ASP A 569 24.40 3.92 11.08
N TYR A 570 23.31 3.85 10.32
CA TYR A 570 22.38 4.96 10.12
C TYR A 570 20.97 4.70 10.64
N ALA A 571 20.55 3.43 10.81
CA ALA A 571 19.21 3.11 11.24
C ALA A 571 19.13 1.78 12.00
N PHE A 572 18.10 1.68 12.84
CA PHE A 572 17.69 0.49 13.58
C PHE A 572 16.24 0.16 13.23
N GLY A 573 16.05 -0.92 12.48
CA GLY A 573 14.74 -1.34 12.01
C GLY A 573 13.97 -2.11 13.07
N ILE A 574 12.65 -1.93 13.08
CA ILE A 574 11.75 -2.68 13.97
C ILE A 574 10.62 -3.30 13.14
N GLY A 575 10.33 -4.57 13.41
CA GLY A 575 9.14 -5.24 12.88
C GLY A 575 7.87 -4.81 13.61
N GLY A 576 6.80 -4.62 12.85
CA GLY A 576 5.47 -4.29 13.35
C GLY A 576 4.40 -4.80 12.40
N GLU A 577 3.19 -4.33 12.62
CA GLU A 577 1.99 -4.60 11.84
C GLU A 577 1.08 -3.37 11.91
N GLU A 578 0.48 -2.98 10.78
CA GLU A 578 -0.77 -2.23 10.85
C GLU A 578 -1.92 -3.24 10.90
N LEU A 579 -2.43 -3.48 12.11
CA LEU A 579 -3.61 -4.28 12.35
C LEU A 579 -4.80 -3.57 11.73
N THR A 580 -5.30 -4.11 10.62
CA THR A 580 -6.17 -3.42 9.68
C THR A 580 -7.56 -4.01 9.74
N THR A 581 -8.42 -3.36 10.51
CA THR A 581 -9.79 -3.85 10.68
C THR A 581 -10.73 -3.09 9.77
N PHE A 582 -11.41 -3.77 8.86
CA PHE A 582 -12.48 -3.16 8.04
C PHE A 582 -13.79 -3.06 8.81
N ALA A 583 -13.71 -2.92 10.13
CA ALA A 583 -14.85 -2.90 11.04
C ALA A 583 -14.73 -1.79 12.07
N TRP A 584 -13.53 -1.52 12.58
CA TRP A 584 -13.36 -0.61 13.70
C TRP A 584 -12.02 0.14 13.73
N GLY A 585 -11.36 0.28 12.59
CA GLY A 585 -10.17 1.13 12.44
C GLY A 585 -8.85 0.38 12.35
N HIS A 586 -7.76 1.12 12.32
CA HIS A 586 -6.41 0.57 12.15
C HIS A 586 -5.50 0.89 13.34
N PHE A 587 -4.51 0.03 13.58
CA PHE A 587 -3.67 0.09 14.77
C PHE A 587 -2.23 -0.33 14.49
N GLY A 588 -1.27 0.49 14.91
CA GLY A 588 0.14 0.11 14.91
C GLY A 588 0.45 -0.79 16.10
N VAL A 589 1.06 -1.94 15.84
CA VAL A 589 1.53 -2.86 16.89
C VAL A 589 3.02 -3.11 16.71
N PHE A 590 3.83 -2.72 17.70
CA PHE A 590 5.28 -2.89 17.66
C PHE A 590 5.89 -2.99 19.07
N PRO A 591 7.04 -3.67 19.25
CA PRO A 591 7.68 -4.52 18.26
C PRO A 591 6.96 -5.86 18.11
N LEU A 592 7.01 -6.41 16.90
CA LEU A 592 6.57 -7.77 16.58
C LEU A 592 7.72 -8.53 15.90
N VAL A 593 7.79 -9.83 16.16
CA VAL A 593 8.77 -10.74 15.55
C VAL A 593 8.05 -11.62 14.54
N GLU A 594 8.54 -11.64 13.30
CA GLU A 594 7.98 -12.49 12.24
C GLU A 594 8.20 -13.97 12.55
N ASP A 595 7.11 -14.76 12.52
CA ASP A 595 7.15 -16.22 12.51
C ASP A 595 6.41 -16.73 11.27
N ARG A 596 7.17 -17.13 10.24
CA ARG A 596 6.65 -17.65 8.97
C ARG A 596 5.96 -19.01 9.06
N SER A 597 6.05 -19.69 10.21
CA SER A 597 5.26 -20.91 10.45
C SER A 597 3.83 -20.61 10.90
N MET A 598 3.53 -19.34 11.18
CA MET A 598 2.24 -18.82 11.58
C MET A 598 1.61 -18.01 10.45
N GLN A 599 0.28 -17.96 10.44
CA GLN A 599 -0.50 -17.16 9.48
C GLN A 599 0.03 -15.73 9.42
N SER A 600 0.26 -15.27 8.20
CA SER A 600 0.78 -13.96 7.85
C SER A 600 1.97 -13.47 8.68
N GLY A 601 2.91 -14.35 8.98
CA GLY A 601 4.10 -14.00 9.75
C GLY A 601 3.85 -13.76 11.24
N SER A 602 2.75 -14.27 11.81
CA SER A 602 2.26 -14.00 13.17
C SER A 602 1.45 -12.70 13.33
N ALA A 603 0.76 -12.28 12.26
CA ALA A 603 -0.26 -11.22 12.29
C ALA A 603 -1.35 -11.46 13.35
N ILE A 604 -1.96 -10.38 13.84
CA ILE A 604 -2.91 -10.44 14.96
C ILE A 604 -4.35 -10.66 14.45
N SER A 605 -4.91 -11.82 14.78
CA SER A 605 -6.28 -12.16 14.37
C SER A 605 -7.35 -11.41 15.18
N TRP A 606 -8.17 -10.64 14.47
CA TRP A 606 -9.20 -9.76 15.04
C TRP A 606 -10.63 -10.10 14.62
N ILE A 607 -10.80 -10.86 13.54
CA ILE A 607 -12.10 -11.15 12.93
C ILE A 607 -13.09 -11.78 13.92
N GLY A 608 -14.33 -11.30 13.89
CA GLY A 608 -15.41 -11.78 14.75
C GLY A 608 -15.27 -11.36 16.22
N ARG A 609 -14.33 -10.46 16.54
CA ARG A 609 -14.02 -10.03 17.91
C ARG A 609 -14.16 -8.52 18.06
N LEU A 610 -14.35 -8.10 19.31
CA LEU A 610 -14.40 -6.70 19.70
C LEU A 610 -12.99 -6.16 20.02
N PRO A 611 -12.74 -4.86 19.79
CA PRO A 611 -11.44 -4.24 20.00
C PRO A 611 -10.80 -4.54 21.37
N PRO A 612 -11.49 -4.41 22.52
CA PRO A 612 -10.87 -4.65 23.83
C PRO A 612 -10.34 -6.08 24.00
N ALA A 613 -10.99 -7.07 23.38
CA ALA A 613 -10.53 -8.45 23.43
C ALA A 613 -9.30 -8.68 22.54
N VAL A 614 -9.21 -8.00 21.40
CA VAL A 614 -8.03 -8.08 20.51
C VAL A 614 -6.86 -7.34 21.14
N PHE A 615 -7.07 -6.15 21.70
CA PHE A 615 -6.02 -5.40 22.38
C PHE A 615 -5.52 -6.10 23.65
N ALA A 616 -6.38 -6.85 24.35
CA ALA A 616 -5.93 -7.72 25.44
C ALA A 616 -4.97 -8.80 24.96
N ASP A 617 -5.17 -9.37 23.77
CA ASP A 617 -4.25 -10.35 23.18
C ASP A 617 -2.94 -9.69 22.73
N VAL A 618 -3.02 -8.50 22.13
CA VAL A 618 -1.84 -7.67 21.81
C VAL A 618 -0.99 -7.48 23.06
N ARG A 619 -1.59 -7.03 24.17
CA ARG A 619 -0.90 -6.82 25.46
C ARG A 619 -0.41 -8.12 26.10
N ALA A 620 -0.99 -9.27 25.77
CA ALA A 620 -0.59 -10.57 26.30
C ALA A 620 0.54 -11.24 25.51
N ARG A 621 0.94 -10.67 24.37
CA ARG A 621 2.03 -11.19 23.56
C ARG A 621 3.37 -11.21 24.33
N PRO A 622 4.24 -12.21 24.09
CA PRO A 622 5.56 -12.29 24.74
C PRO A 622 6.45 -11.06 24.51
N GLU A 623 6.32 -10.42 23.35
CA GLU A 623 7.06 -9.20 22.98
C GLU A 623 6.61 -7.98 23.79
N ASN A 624 5.46 -8.06 24.49
CA ASN A 624 4.82 -6.95 25.19
C ASN A 624 4.78 -5.68 24.31
N PRO A 625 4.13 -5.74 23.13
CA PRO A 625 4.14 -4.63 22.17
C PRO A 625 3.35 -3.41 22.69
N ALA A 626 3.77 -2.23 22.23
CA ALA A 626 2.95 -1.03 22.24
C ALA A 626 1.83 -1.14 21.19
N LEU A 627 0.71 -0.48 21.49
CA LEU A 627 -0.46 -0.35 20.62
C LEU A 627 -0.72 1.13 20.37
N ILE A 628 -0.64 1.56 19.11
CA ILE A 628 -0.96 2.91 18.67
C ILE A 628 -2.31 2.86 17.96
N ILE A 629 -3.24 3.74 18.33
CA ILE A 629 -4.45 3.96 17.52
C ILE A 629 -4.02 4.81 16.31
N HIS A 630 -3.99 4.23 15.11
CA HIS A 630 -3.64 4.95 13.88
C HIS A 630 -4.82 5.81 13.39
N HIS A 631 -4.48 6.95 12.78
CA HIS A 631 -5.38 7.91 12.12
C HIS A 631 -6.86 7.84 12.55
N PRO A 632 -7.18 8.12 13.84
CA PRO A 632 -8.38 7.64 14.54
C PRO A 632 -9.73 8.12 13.96
N ARG A 633 -9.71 9.14 13.09
CA ARG A 633 -10.86 9.71 12.39
C ARG A 633 -10.82 9.54 10.87
N SER A 634 -9.72 9.08 10.29
CA SER A 634 -9.59 8.84 8.85
C SER A 634 -10.36 7.60 8.40
N GLY A 635 -10.75 7.52 7.13
CA GLY A 635 -11.44 6.34 6.59
C GLY A 635 -12.85 6.05 7.14
N GLY A 636 -13.47 6.98 7.88
CA GLY A 636 -14.82 6.80 8.43
C GLY A 636 -14.88 5.77 9.55
N THR A 637 -16.00 5.06 9.71
CA THR A 637 -16.15 4.00 10.73
C THR A 637 -15.28 2.78 10.48
N PHE A 638 -14.75 2.62 9.27
CA PHE A 638 -13.95 1.46 8.88
C PHE A 638 -12.46 1.71 9.10
N GLY A 639 -11.94 2.89 8.75
CA GLY A 639 -10.54 3.25 8.98
C GLY A 639 -10.26 3.85 10.36
N GLY A 640 -11.26 4.47 11.00
CA GLY A 640 -11.05 5.28 12.20
C GLY A 640 -11.73 4.72 13.45
N TYR A 641 -10.94 4.31 14.45
CA TYR A 641 -11.44 3.73 15.69
C TYR A 641 -12.41 4.65 16.46
N PHE A 642 -12.14 5.96 16.47
CA PHE A 642 -12.97 6.91 17.21
C PHE A 642 -14.32 7.12 16.51
N ASN A 643 -14.37 6.96 15.19
CA ASN A 643 -15.62 6.95 14.45
C ASN A 643 -16.42 5.67 14.74
N ALA A 644 -15.75 4.51 14.74
CA ALA A 644 -16.37 3.21 15.00
C ALA A 644 -16.99 3.11 16.40
N ALA A 645 -16.24 3.58 17.41
CA ALA A 645 -16.70 3.62 18.79
C ALA A 645 -17.71 4.76 19.06
N GLY A 646 -17.83 5.72 18.14
CA GLY A 646 -18.62 6.93 18.33
C GLY A 646 -18.08 7.78 19.47
N PHE A 647 -16.78 8.01 19.53
CA PHE A 647 -16.12 8.84 20.54
C PHE A 647 -16.60 10.30 20.45
N ASP A 648 -17.17 10.80 21.53
CA ASP A 648 -17.58 12.19 21.73
C ASP A 648 -16.55 12.90 22.60
N ARG A 649 -15.88 13.90 22.03
CA ARG A 649 -14.85 14.69 22.70
C ARG A 649 -15.41 15.65 23.75
N ASP A 650 -16.68 16.06 23.66
CA ASP A 650 -17.27 16.98 24.63
C ASP A 650 -17.48 16.29 25.98
N THR A 651 -17.73 14.98 25.96
CA THR A 651 -17.89 14.14 27.15
C THR A 651 -16.69 13.24 27.43
N ALA A 652 -15.75 13.13 26.48
CA ALA A 652 -14.63 12.20 26.47
C ALA A 652 -15.07 10.74 26.67
N THR A 653 -16.16 10.34 26.01
CA THR A 653 -16.73 8.98 26.11
C THR A 653 -17.10 8.42 24.74
N ALA A 654 -17.03 7.11 24.59
CA ALA A 654 -17.57 6.42 23.42
C ALA A 654 -19.06 6.12 23.58
N VAL A 655 -19.85 6.33 22.51
CA VAL A 655 -21.25 5.92 22.45
C VAL A 655 -21.36 4.39 22.50
N ASN A 656 -20.44 3.68 21.84
CA ASN A 656 -20.38 2.23 21.81
C ASN A 656 -19.33 1.71 22.79
N ALA A 657 -19.71 1.64 24.07
CA ALA A 657 -18.80 1.29 25.16
C ALA A 657 -18.18 -0.11 24.99
N ASP A 658 -18.89 -1.08 24.41
CA ASP A 658 -18.36 -2.43 24.19
C ASP A 658 -17.25 -2.47 23.13
N HIS A 659 -17.16 -1.44 22.28
CA HIS A 659 -16.09 -1.28 21.30
C HIS A 659 -14.94 -0.42 21.82
N TRP A 660 -15.06 0.20 22.99
CA TRP A 660 -14.06 1.14 23.51
C TRP A 660 -13.11 0.48 24.51
N ASP A 661 -11.81 0.58 24.26
CA ASP A 661 -10.75 0.19 25.18
C ASP A 661 -10.29 1.42 25.97
N GLU A 662 -10.29 1.32 27.30
CA GLU A 662 -9.84 2.43 28.16
C GLU A 662 -8.32 2.42 28.40
N ASP A 663 -7.63 1.38 27.98
CA ASP A 663 -6.24 1.08 28.37
C ASP A 663 -5.18 1.52 27.33
N PHE A 664 -5.55 1.91 26.11
CA PHE A 664 -4.57 2.41 25.13
C PHE A 664 -3.91 3.73 25.59
N THR A 665 -2.61 3.86 25.37
CA THR A 665 -1.82 5.03 25.81
C THR A 665 -1.20 5.82 24.68
N LEU A 666 -1.26 5.33 23.43
CA LEU A 666 -0.66 5.99 22.27
C LEU A 666 -1.72 6.29 21.21
N LEU A 667 -1.62 7.47 20.62
CA LEU A 667 -2.51 7.95 19.57
C LEU A 667 -1.67 8.56 18.45
N GLU A 668 -1.87 8.12 17.22
CA GLU A 668 -1.35 8.82 16.05
C GLU A 668 -2.18 10.08 15.85
N VAL A 669 -1.69 11.19 16.40
CA VAL A 669 -2.34 12.49 16.28
C VAL A 669 -1.99 13.14 14.95
N PHE A 670 -0.84 12.76 14.37
CA PHE A 670 -0.34 13.33 13.14
C PHE A 670 0.02 12.25 12.11
N ASN A 671 -0.64 12.27 10.95
CA ASN A 671 -0.46 11.31 9.86
C ASN A 671 -0.32 12.08 8.53
N ASP A 672 0.90 12.18 7.98
CA ASP A 672 1.31 13.09 6.87
C ASP A 672 0.67 14.49 6.96
N ASP A 673 0.54 15.02 8.17
CA ASP A 673 -0.11 16.29 8.44
C ASP A 673 0.72 17.16 9.41
N SER A 674 0.11 18.23 9.91
CA SER A 674 0.72 19.13 10.87
C SER A 674 -0.25 19.45 11.98
N PHE A 675 0.28 19.98 13.09
CA PHE A 675 -0.54 20.39 14.22
C PHE A 675 -1.73 21.28 13.83
N ASP A 676 -1.51 22.27 12.96
CA ASP A 676 -2.58 23.16 12.51
C ASP A 676 -3.61 22.48 11.59
N GLN A 677 -3.22 21.43 10.87
CA GLN A 677 -4.16 20.64 10.06
C GLN A 677 -5.01 19.70 10.94
N ALA A 678 -4.40 19.09 11.95
CA ALA A 678 -5.04 18.18 12.90
C ALA A 678 -5.75 18.90 14.06
N ARG A 679 -5.63 20.24 14.15
CA ARG A 679 -6.02 21.04 15.33
C ARG A 679 -7.47 20.84 15.75
N ASP A 680 -8.37 20.90 14.78
CA ASP A 680 -9.82 20.81 15.02
C ASP A 680 -10.33 19.35 14.97
N SER A 681 -9.44 18.37 14.74
CA SER A 681 -9.74 16.94 14.63
C SER A 681 -8.98 16.15 15.71
N GLU A 682 -7.87 15.49 15.37
CA GLU A 682 -7.14 14.56 16.23
C GLU A 682 -6.54 15.24 17.46
N VAL A 683 -6.01 16.46 17.33
CA VAL A 683 -5.48 17.23 18.47
C VAL A 683 -6.59 17.53 19.49
N ALA A 684 -7.78 17.90 19.00
CA ALA A 684 -8.91 18.16 19.88
C ALA A 684 -9.43 16.89 20.56
N ASP A 685 -9.40 15.74 19.89
CA ASP A 685 -9.71 14.45 20.51
C ASP A 685 -8.64 14.06 21.55
N TRP A 686 -7.36 14.25 21.24
CA TRP A 686 -6.24 14.02 22.17
C TRP A 686 -6.38 14.86 23.43
N PHE A 687 -6.63 16.16 23.30
CA PHE A 687 -6.82 17.05 24.44
C PHE A 687 -8.06 16.71 25.26
N ALA A 688 -9.14 16.22 24.65
CA ALA A 688 -10.30 15.74 25.38
C ALA A 688 -9.97 14.51 26.25
N LEU A 689 -9.11 13.61 25.77
CA LEU A 689 -8.63 12.46 26.54
C LEU A 689 -7.72 12.90 27.70
N LEU A 690 -6.82 13.87 27.48
CA LEU A 690 -6.00 14.42 28.55
C LEU A 690 -6.85 15.12 29.62
N ASN A 691 -7.84 15.91 29.20
CA ASN A 691 -8.76 16.62 30.10
C ASN A 691 -9.69 15.68 30.89
N SER A 692 -9.89 14.44 30.45
CA SER A 692 -10.59 13.41 31.24
C SER A 692 -9.69 12.69 32.25
N GLY A 693 -8.40 13.07 32.31
CA GLY A 693 -7.40 12.51 33.21
C GLY A 693 -6.67 11.29 32.66
N ARG A 694 -6.88 10.93 31.37
CA ARG A 694 -6.12 9.86 30.73
C ARG A 694 -4.73 10.34 30.35
N ARG A 695 -3.75 9.46 30.46
CA ARG A 695 -2.38 9.69 29.94
C ARG A 695 -2.25 9.05 28.58
N VAL A 696 -2.62 9.81 27.56
CA VAL A 696 -2.48 9.41 26.16
C VAL A 696 -1.43 10.30 25.52
N PHE A 697 -0.44 9.69 24.88
CA PHE A 697 0.66 10.37 24.23
C PHE A 697 0.46 10.38 22.72
N ALA A 698 0.80 11.50 22.12
CA ALA A 698 0.78 11.68 20.68
C ALA A 698 2.02 11.05 20.06
N VAL A 699 1.85 10.41 18.91
CA VAL A 699 2.90 10.14 17.94
C VAL A 699 2.56 10.78 16.61
N GLY A 700 3.58 10.99 15.78
CA GLY A 700 3.43 11.39 14.39
C GLY A 700 4.21 10.47 13.45
N SER A 701 3.57 10.10 12.34
CA SER A 701 4.10 9.14 11.36
C SER A 701 3.74 9.54 9.93
N SER A 702 4.38 8.91 8.95
CA SER A 702 4.18 9.26 7.53
C SER A 702 3.04 8.54 6.82
N ASP A 703 2.70 7.33 7.27
CA ASP A 703 1.76 6.44 6.57
C ASP A 703 2.17 6.26 5.08
N SER A 704 3.47 6.02 4.90
CA SER A 704 4.09 6.11 3.58
C SER A 704 3.75 4.92 2.70
N HIS A 705 2.82 5.13 1.76
CA HIS A 705 2.47 4.20 0.70
C HIS A 705 3.31 4.37 -0.57
N ASP A 706 3.63 5.61 -0.98
CA ASP A 706 4.49 5.93 -2.13
C ASP A 706 5.47 7.05 -1.76
N ILE A 707 6.77 6.79 -1.88
CA ILE A 707 7.84 7.67 -1.38
C ILE A 707 7.89 9.05 -2.05
N TYR A 708 7.24 9.21 -3.21
CA TYR A 708 7.13 10.49 -3.92
C TYR A 708 5.84 11.25 -3.61
N GLY A 709 4.82 10.55 -3.10
CA GLY A 709 3.52 11.08 -2.73
C GLY A 709 3.38 11.38 -1.24
N SER A 710 3.75 10.41 -0.40
CA SER A 710 3.78 10.46 1.07
C SER A 710 5.20 10.07 1.51
N PRO A 711 6.11 11.05 1.70
CA PRO A 711 7.49 10.76 2.07
C PRO A 711 7.57 10.20 3.49
N VAL A 712 8.39 9.17 3.67
CA VAL A 712 8.77 8.62 4.97
C VAL A 712 9.35 9.70 5.91
N GLY A 713 9.02 9.61 7.19
CA GLY A 713 9.56 10.46 8.27
C GLY A 713 8.99 11.88 8.36
N TYR A 714 7.85 12.18 7.71
CA TYR A 714 7.07 13.40 7.96
C TYR A 714 5.62 13.10 8.41
N PRO A 715 5.21 13.62 9.58
CA PRO A 715 6.09 14.00 10.69
C PRO A 715 6.83 12.78 11.26
N ARG A 716 7.81 13.02 12.13
CA ARG A 716 8.54 11.98 12.86
C ARG A 716 8.45 12.21 14.36
N THR A 717 8.51 11.14 15.14
CA THR A 717 8.47 11.20 16.60
C THR A 717 9.89 11.05 17.15
N CYS A 718 10.44 12.10 17.74
CA CYS A 718 11.81 12.14 18.24
C CYS A 718 11.85 11.80 19.73
N LEU A 719 12.62 10.77 20.08
CA LEU A 719 12.70 10.12 21.38
C LEU A 719 14.02 10.48 22.06
N ASP A 720 14.00 10.86 23.34
CA ASP A 720 15.24 10.96 24.13
C ASP A 720 15.67 9.55 24.57
N LEU A 721 16.73 9.04 23.95
CA LEU A 721 17.25 7.69 24.14
C LEU A 721 18.59 7.70 24.88
N GLY A 722 19.19 8.89 25.09
CA GLY A 722 20.52 9.06 25.68
C GLY A 722 21.68 8.48 24.86
N VAL A 723 21.44 8.10 23.59
CA VAL A 723 22.43 7.53 22.67
C VAL A 723 22.27 8.11 21.26
N ASP A 724 23.36 8.16 20.50
CA ASP A 724 23.39 8.68 19.12
C ASP A 724 23.69 7.60 18.05
N ASP A 725 23.98 6.37 18.49
CA ASP A 725 24.32 5.26 17.60
C ASP A 725 23.13 4.31 17.50
N PRO A 726 22.45 4.20 16.34
CA PRO A 726 21.32 3.29 16.16
C PRO A 726 21.64 1.83 16.52
N ARG A 727 22.90 1.42 16.39
CA ARG A 727 23.35 0.06 16.73
C ARG A 727 23.34 -0.23 18.23
N ALA A 728 23.19 0.80 19.06
CA ALA A 728 23.06 0.68 20.51
C ALA A 728 21.60 0.47 20.94
N LEU A 729 20.63 0.57 20.03
CA LEU A 729 19.22 0.43 20.33
C LEU A 729 18.76 -1.03 20.39
N ASP A 730 17.70 -1.24 21.16
CA ASP A 730 16.85 -2.41 21.09
C ASP A 730 15.39 -1.96 21.04
N ALA A 731 14.51 -2.85 20.58
CA ALA A 731 13.11 -2.52 20.35
C ALA A 731 12.34 -2.28 21.67
N ASP A 732 12.77 -2.90 22.77
CA ASP A 732 12.18 -2.69 24.10
C ASP A 732 12.39 -1.25 24.58
N THR A 733 13.60 -0.71 24.39
CA THR A 733 13.94 0.68 24.74
C THR A 733 13.10 1.67 23.95
N VAL A 734 12.99 1.49 22.63
CA VAL A 734 12.14 2.35 21.78
C VAL A 734 10.68 2.29 22.23
N ARG A 735 10.14 1.08 22.47
CA ARG A 735 8.79 0.87 22.98
C ARG A 735 8.57 1.58 24.33
N ASP A 736 9.48 1.39 25.27
CA ASP A 736 9.31 1.87 26.65
C ASP A 736 9.36 3.40 26.73
N VAL A 737 10.28 4.04 26.00
CA VAL A 737 10.36 5.51 25.90
C VAL A 737 9.12 6.08 25.21
N THR A 738 8.65 5.43 24.14
CA THR A 738 7.39 5.82 23.46
C THR A 738 6.20 5.74 24.41
N ASN A 739 6.04 4.62 25.13
CA ASN A 739 4.96 4.42 26.10
C ASN A 739 5.04 5.37 27.31
N ALA A 740 6.23 5.87 27.64
CA ALA A 740 6.42 6.88 28.67
C ALA A 740 6.02 8.30 28.21
N GLY A 741 5.84 8.52 26.91
CA GLY A 741 5.54 9.84 26.35
C GLY A 741 6.75 10.77 26.29
N ASP A 742 7.96 10.23 26.45
CA ASP A 742 9.21 10.98 26.43
C ASP A 742 9.64 11.25 24.98
N SER A 743 8.89 12.15 24.35
CA SER A 743 9.06 12.47 22.93
C SER A 743 8.48 13.82 22.52
N VAL A 744 8.97 14.27 21.37
CA VAL A 744 8.49 15.45 20.64
C VAL A 744 8.20 15.03 19.20
N ILE A 745 7.09 15.48 18.65
CA ILE A 745 6.75 15.26 17.24
C ILE A 745 7.33 16.41 16.42
N SER A 746 8.12 16.08 15.41
CA SER A 746 8.78 17.02 14.52
C SER A 746 8.26 16.90 13.09
N GLY A 747 7.72 18.01 12.58
CA GLY A 747 7.53 18.25 11.15
C GLY A 747 8.69 19.05 10.55
N GLY A 748 9.91 18.94 11.08
CA GLY A 748 11.10 19.64 10.61
C GLY A 748 11.64 20.72 11.54
N ILE A 749 10.92 21.05 12.61
CA ILE A 749 11.46 21.87 13.70
C ILE A 749 11.84 20.95 14.86
N TYR A 750 12.99 21.18 15.47
CA TYR A 750 13.38 20.51 16.71
C TYR A 750 13.02 21.39 17.90
N LEU A 751 12.40 20.78 18.90
CA LEU A 751 11.96 21.41 20.13
C LEU A 751 12.47 20.56 21.30
N ASP A 752 13.11 21.22 22.25
CA ASP A 752 13.48 20.67 23.55
C ASP A 752 12.75 21.47 24.64
N VAL A 753 12.22 20.74 25.63
CA VAL A 753 11.36 21.28 26.69
C VAL A 753 11.84 20.75 28.04
N VAL A 754 12.22 21.67 28.92
CA VAL A 754 12.62 21.34 30.29
C VAL A 754 11.71 22.05 31.28
N GLY A 755 10.95 21.25 32.05
CA GLY A 755 10.09 21.70 33.12
C GLY A 755 10.77 21.80 34.48
N PRO A 756 10.02 22.19 35.53
CA PRO A 756 10.57 22.36 36.88
C PRO A 756 11.27 21.09 37.39
N GLY A 757 12.47 21.26 37.95
CA GLY A 757 13.26 20.13 38.45
C GLY A 757 13.95 19.31 37.37
N GLY A 758 13.91 19.75 36.11
CA GLY A 758 14.49 19.05 34.96
C GLY A 758 13.51 18.10 34.27
N ALA A 759 12.20 18.25 34.51
CA ALA A 759 11.20 17.31 34.02
C ALA A 759 10.98 17.42 32.51
N GLY A 760 10.96 16.29 31.80
CA GLY A 760 10.74 16.22 30.35
C GLY A 760 9.29 15.90 29.96
N PRO A 761 8.98 15.85 28.65
CA PRO A 761 7.72 15.30 28.12
C PRO A 761 7.37 13.93 28.74
N GLY A 762 6.09 13.70 29.01
CA GLY A 762 5.60 12.46 29.62
C GLY A 762 5.69 12.40 31.15
N GLU A 763 6.60 13.18 31.75
CA GLU A 763 6.84 13.17 33.20
C GLU A 763 5.80 13.96 34.02
N GLU A 764 5.80 13.71 35.33
CA GLU A 764 4.99 14.46 36.30
C GLU A 764 5.85 15.26 37.27
N VAL A 765 5.52 16.54 37.44
CA VAL A 765 6.05 17.42 38.48
C VAL A 765 5.05 17.51 39.63
N SER A 766 5.40 16.95 40.79
CA SER A 766 4.59 17.06 42.01
C SER A 766 4.99 18.25 42.89
N GLY A 767 3.99 18.86 43.56
CA GLY A 767 4.20 20.00 44.45
C GLY A 767 4.46 21.32 43.72
N ALA A 768 3.91 21.47 42.51
CA ALA A 768 3.97 22.69 41.73
C ALA A 768 3.24 23.86 42.43
N GLY A 769 3.64 25.09 42.11
CA GLY A 769 2.95 26.30 42.57
C GLY A 769 1.57 26.49 41.92
N ASP A 770 1.04 27.70 41.99
CA ASP A 770 -0.06 28.11 41.08
C ASP A 770 0.45 28.40 39.65
N THR A 771 1.77 28.36 39.46
CA THR A 771 2.51 28.55 38.21
C THR A 771 3.71 27.60 38.19
N ALA A 772 4.06 27.13 36.99
CA ALA A 772 5.24 26.32 36.72
C ALA A 772 6.06 26.96 35.60
N SER A 773 7.38 26.93 35.75
CA SER A 773 8.33 27.62 34.87
C SER A 773 9.06 26.62 33.97
N PHE A 774 9.16 26.92 32.68
CA PHE A 774 9.74 26.06 31.66
C PHE A 774 10.87 26.75 30.91
N GLU A 775 11.80 25.93 30.42
CA GLU A 775 12.85 26.30 29.49
C GLU A 775 12.58 25.65 28.14
N LEU A 776 12.70 26.42 27.06
CA LEU A 776 12.53 25.94 25.69
C LEU A 776 13.76 26.24 24.86
N THR A 777 14.17 25.25 24.08
CA THR A 777 15.13 25.41 22.99
C THR A 777 14.45 25.02 21.69
N VAL A 778 14.46 25.92 20.70
CA VAL A 778 13.90 25.67 19.36
C VAL A 778 15.02 25.80 18.34
N GLN A 779 15.22 24.75 17.55
CA GLN A 779 16.21 24.70 16.48
C GLN A 779 15.52 24.32 15.16
N ALA A 780 15.98 24.90 14.05
CA ALA A 780 15.56 24.49 12.71
C ALA A 780 16.64 24.85 11.69
N ALA A 781 16.95 23.94 10.77
CA ALA A 781 17.90 24.20 9.70
C ALA A 781 17.58 25.49 8.95
N SER A 782 18.60 26.18 8.41
CA SER A 782 18.41 27.55 7.92
C SER A 782 17.45 27.63 6.74
N TRP A 783 17.33 26.55 5.95
CA TRP A 783 16.43 26.45 4.79
C TRP A 783 14.95 26.34 5.18
N ILE A 784 14.62 25.99 6.42
CA ILE A 784 13.26 26.05 6.95
C ILE A 784 12.98 27.51 7.29
N ARG A 785 12.20 28.16 6.43
CA ARG A 785 11.89 29.60 6.48
C ARG A 785 10.45 29.82 6.97
N GLY A 786 10.15 31.06 7.29
CA GLY A 786 8.82 31.51 7.71
C GLY A 786 8.86 32.17 9.08
N ALA A 787 7.86 33.01 9.36
CA ALA A 787 7.65 33.49 10.71
C ALA A 787 7.29 32.30 11.60
N MET A 788 7.96 32.20 12.75
CA MET A 788 7.74 31.13 13.71
C MET A 788 7.12 31.67 14.99
N GLN A 789 6.38 30.82 15.71
CA GLN A 789 5.84 31.16 17.02
C GLN A 789 5.76 29.92 17.91
N VAL A 790 5.90 30.14 19.22
CA VAL A 790 5.60 29.14 20.24
C VAL A 790 4.21 29.40 20.80
N GLU A 791 3.44 28.34 20.93
CA GLU A 791 2.16 28.31 21.60
C GLU A 791 2.27 27.52 22.90
N VAL A 792 1.88 28.14 24.02
CA VAL A 792 1.84 27.50 25.34
C VAL A 792 0.40 27.06 25.60
N ILE A 793 0.17 25.75 25.58
CA ILE A 793 -1.17 25.15 25.71
C ILE A 793 -1.28 24.50 27.08
N VAL A 794 -2.22 24.96 27.90
CA VAL A 794 -2.50 24.39 29.22
C VAL A 794 -3.94 23.90 29.25
N ASP A 795 -4.14 22.63 29.60
CA ASP A 795 -5.46 21.99 29.69
C ASP A 795 -6.31 22.18 28.40
N GLY A 796 -5.64 22.17 27.25
CA GLY A 796 -6.22 22.32 25.91
C GLY A 796 -6.49 23.77 25.49
N VAL A 797 -6.09 24.75 26.30
CA VAL A 797 -6.28 26.18 26.01
C VAL A 797 -4.95 26.87 25.80
N THR A 798 -4.84 27.59 24.69
CA THR A 798 -3.72 28.50 24.43
C THR A 798 -3.70 29.62 25.48
N THR A 799 -2.70 29.61 26.34
CA THR A 799 -2.51 30.63 27.38
C THR A 799 -1.59 31.76 26.92
N GLU A 800 -0.63 31.44 26.06
CA GLU A 800 0.31 32.41 25.50
C GLU A 800 0.71 32.02 24.06
N THR A 801 0.99 33.03 23.23
CA THR A 801 1.63 32.87 21.92
C THR A 801 2.82 33.82 21.84
N ILE A 802 4.01 33.26 21.68
CA ILE A 802 5.29 33.96 21.71
C ILE A 802 5.86 33.95 20.29
N PRO A 803 5.93 35.09 19.58
CA PRO A 803 6.57 35.14 18.27
C PRO A 803 8.07 34.88 18.42
N ILE A 804 8.60 34.01 17.56
CA ILE A 804 10.04 33.75 17.45
C ILE A 804 10.63 34.74 16.43
N PRO A 805 11.62 35.56 16.80
CA PRO A 805 12.23 36.51 15.87
C PRO A 805 12.93 35.82 14.69
N ASP A 806 12.79 36.40 13.49
CA ASP A 806 13.43 35.87 12.25
C ASP A 806 14.95 35.72 12.36
N MET A 807 15.59 36.66 13.08
CA MET A 807 17.00 36.58 13.47
C MET A 807 16.98 36.04 14.91
N GLY A 808 17.19 34.74 15.07
CA GLY A 808 17.22 34.07 16.38
C GLY A 808 18.20 34.71 17.38
N PRO A 809 18.34 34.18 18.61
CA PRO A 809 19.12 34.80 19.67
C PRO A 809 20.59 35.03 19.35
N ASP A 810 21.17 34.24 18.44
CA ASP A 810 22.55 34.40 17.96
C ASP A 810 22.58 34.66 16.44
N PRO A 811 22.91 35.89 15.99
CA PRO A 811 23.07 36.20 14.57
C PRO A 811 24.15 35.38 13.84
N LEU A 812 25.06 34.75 14.56
CA LEU A 812 26.09 33.86 14.02
C LEU A 812 25.64 32.39 13.98
N ASN A 813 24.55 32.05 14.68
CA ASN A 813 23.92 30.74 14.65
C ASN A 813 22.43 30.88 14.24
N PRO A 814 22.13 30.95 12.93
CA PRO A 814 20.76 31.10 12.45
C PRO A 814 19.90 29.85 12.65
N VAL A 815 20.46 28.76 13.18
CA VAL A 815 19.77 27.49 13.42
C VAL A 815 19.07 27.49 14.77
N LEU A 816 19.69 28.12 15.78
CA LEU A 816 19.04 28.40 17.06
C LEU A 816 17.99 29.48 16.84
N ARG A 817 16.71 29.11 16.91
CA ARG A 817 15.57 30.02 16.69
C ARG A 817 15.12 30.68 17.99
N LEU A 818 15.09 29.91 19.07
CA LEU A 818 14.72 30.38 20.40
C LEU A 818 15.53 29.62 21.45
N GLN A 819 16.00 30.33 22.47
CA GLN A 819 16.45 29.76 23.73
C GLN A 819 15.97 30.67 24.84
N THR A 820 15.06 30.19 25.66
CA THR A 820 14.46 31.02 26.72
C THR A 820 14.12 30.17 27.92
N SER A 821 14.20 30.79 29.10
CA SER A 821 13.70 30.24 30.35
C SER A 821 12.65 31.18 30.95
N GLY A 822 11.87 30.68 31.90
CA GLY A 822 10.85 31.49 32.55
C GLY A 822 9.52 31.56 31.80
N ILE A 823 9.23 30.60 30.91
CA ILE A 823 7.91 30.49 30.32
C ILE A 823 6.98 29.92 31.39
N GLU A 824 5.95 30.69 31.75
CA GLU A 824 5.09 30.34 32.87
C GLU A 824 3.79 29.68 32.37
N ALA A 825 3.48 28.49 32.89
CA ALA A 825 2.20 27.83 32.71
C ALA A 825 1.39 27.90 34.02
N PRO A 826 0.13 28.37 34.01
CA PRO A 826 -0.74 28.28 35.18
C PRO A 826 -1.01 26.82 35.56
N VAL A 827 -1.15 26.56 36.86
CA VAL A 827 -1.46 25.21 37.39
C VAL A 827 -2.75 25.25 38.20
N ALA A 828 -3.76 24.50 37.76
CA ALA A 828 -5.04 24.39 38.44
C ALA A 828 -4.92 23.66 39.80
N ALA A 829 -5.91 23.82 40.67
CA ALA A 829 -5.89 23.22 42.01
C ALA A 829 -5.88 21.68 41.97
N GLU A 830 -6.54 21.13 40.97
CA GLU A 830 -6.68 19.73 40.63
C GLU A 830 -5.48 19.15 39.85
N GLY A 831 -4.52 20.01 39.48
CA GLY A 831 -3.44 19.70 38.56
C GLY A 831 -3.75 20.14 37.12
N SER A 832 -2.71 20.24 36.31
CA SER A 832 -2.80 20.63 34.90
C SER A 832 -1.80 19.83 34.06
N TRP A 833 -1.97 19.84 32.75
CA TRP A 833 -0.95 19.41 31.81
C TRP A 833 -0.59 20.55 30.86
N VAL A 834 0.66 20.57 30.39
CA VAL A 834 1.15 21.57 29.43
C VAL A 834 1.76 20.93 28.21
N VAL A 835 1.47 21.49 27.03
CA VAL A 835 2.06 21.16 25.74
C VAL A 835 2.60 22.42 25.09
N PHE A 836 3.76 22.31 24.45
CA PHE A 836 4.36 23.39 23.67
C PHE A 836 4.30 23.04 22.20
N HIS A 837 3.70 23.92 21.40
CA HIS A 837 3.60 23.77 19.95
C HIS A 837 4.37 24.91 19.27
N VAL A 838 5.26 24.57 18.35
CA VAL A 838 5.95 25.52 17.48
C VAL A 838 5.42 25.38 16.08
N SER A 839 4.93 26.47 15.49
CA SER A 839 4.53 26.53 14.08
C SER A 839 5.44 27.46 13.28
N ALA A 840 5.56 27.18 11.98
CA ALA A 840 6.17 28.08 11.00
C ALA A 840 5.22 28.33 9.82
N GLU A 841 5.22 29.56 9.30
CA GLU A 841 4.60 29.84 8.01
C GLU A 841 5.33 29.15 6.85
N GLY A 842 4.61 28.76 5.79
CA GLY A 842 5.21 28.16 4.60
C GLY A 842 5.18 26.63 4.59
N ASP A 843 6.10 26.03 3.85
CA ASP A 843 6.23 24.57 3.70
C ASP A 843 7.70 24.13 3.69
N LEU A 844 7.93 22.82 3.72
CA LEU A 844 9.24 22.18 3.64
C LEU A 844 9.77 22.07 2.20
N ALA A 845 9.31 22.91 1.27
CA ALA A 845 9.86 22.92 -0.07
C ALA A 845 11.34 23.37 -0.05
N PRO A 846 12.20 22.77 -0.89
CA PRO A 846 11.91 21.78 -1.93
C PRO A 846 12.03 20.33 -1.46
N VAL A 847 12.30 20.05 -0.18
CA VAL A 847 12.50 18.68 0.33
C VAL A 847 11.17 17.91 0.35
N HIS A 848 10.15 18.46 1.03
CA HIS A 848 8.78 17.93 1.03
C HIS A 848 7.76 19.04 0.73
N PRO A 849 7.56 19.41 -0.54
CA PRO A 849 6.60 20.45 -0.91
C PRO A 849 5.19 20.16 -0.39
N GLY A 850 4.53 21.20 0.12
CA GLY A 850 3.17 21.16 0.68
C GLY A 850 3.08 20.73 2.15
N ARG A 851 4.17 20.28 2.78
CA ARG A 851 4.21 19.85 4.19
C ARG A 851 4.62 21.01 5.08
N ARG A 852 3.92 21.25 6.18
CA ARG A 852 4.13 22.43 7.04
C ARG A 852 5.19 22.15 8.11
N PRO A 853 6.15 23.07 8.35
CA PRO A 853 7.07 22.89 9.45
C PRO A 853 6.40 23.13 10.80
N PHE A 854 6.56 22.19 11.73
CA PHE A 854 6.09 22.32 13.10
C PHE A 854 6.92 21.47 14.07
N ALA A 855 6.73 21.70 15.37
CA ALA A 855 7.11 20.78 16.43
C ALA A 855 6.06 20.81 17.55
N VAL A 856 5.85 19.71 18.25
CA VAL A 856 4.99 19.68 19.44
C VAL A 856 5.48 18.69 20.48
N SER A 857 5.55 19.10 21.74
CA SER A 857 5.91 18.20 22.84
C SER A 857 4.74 17.30 23.25
N ASN A 858 5.03 16.09 23.73
CA ASN A 858 4.07 15.40 24.59
C ASN A 858 3.85 16.17 25.91
N PRO A 859 2.74 15.91 26.64
CA PRO A 859 2.37 16.68 27.82
C PRO A 859 3.34 16.47 28.97
N ILE A 860 3.61 17.54 29.71
CA ILE A 860 4.21 17.49 31.04
C ILE A 860 3.10 17.68 32.07
N PHE A 861 2.96 16.77 33.02
CA PHE A 861 1.89 16.79 34.02
C PHE A 861 2.34 17.53 35.28
N LEU A 862 1.44 18.31 35.87
CA LEU A 862 1.71 19.18 37.01
C LEU A 862 0.68 18.92 38.10
N THR A 863 1.12 18.58 39.32
CA THR A 863 0.27 18.42 40.50
C THR A 863 0.71 19.35 41.63
N ARG A 864 -0.25 19.94 42.35
CA ARG A 864 -0.01 20.97 43.38
C ARG A 864 0.21 20.45 44.79
#